data_AF-A0A936NPE8-F1
#
_entry.id   AF-A0A936NPE8-F1
#
_cell.length_a   1.000
_cell.length_b   1.000
_cell.length_c   1.000
_cell.angle_alpha   90.00
_cell.angle_beta   90.00
_cell.angle_gamma   90.00
#
_symmetry.space_group_name_H-M   'P 1'
#
loop_
_entity.id
_entity.type
_entity.pdbx_description
1 polymer ?
#
loop_
_entity_poly.entity_id
_entity_poly.type
_entity_poly.pdbx_seq_one_letter_code
_entity_poly.pdbx_strand_id
1 'polypeptide(L)'
;MLLRIMCLVLLLGAPAVFLQTPGGRADAAQTDPLMTLRQWLQTQDSRQGPEREMTGEGFVIVRVGDGTSCRPMTMAEFEEFHAGEERAGLSAISRPEAQLQQLTQQGFKIVLRSSSQLDNFPAAKDAFLRAAARWESIITTPISVIIDVDFGPTRFGTPYSSSSVIGATSNQTLGAPGLLAPVRSALLLNATNSQQTSIFTSLPSNTVPTDLGSTNTVFASSPVLRAMGFLAATADPAQEPNFGSPPSIGFNSAIDFDFDQTNGIDADKIDFYAAAVHEIGHVLGFTSFVGLIELNPSSSVAVTQWDLYRFRPGVDSTSFSASKRLLVSGGEHVHFAGLNDLSLSTGRIDGEEGDGQQASHWKDDAQSGTYVGIMDPTASDGIGEEITAQDMITLGHFGYAVNNTATVHEKLSVDDSGRNVSLIAPGAMAVNRFSPSRYPAKVVGLTVNIPFVSGQPSPVGASLRLVVFRDPDRTGQPPATQQFLYDQIVTVPNIGFSRFVEFRFDGPTIDSGDVYVGVQATNTVVGIAVDTNGPDNQRSFISTGSGNLTQQNSFTFQPLVSAVSGATRANFMARVELTSPFAGSPMPTLTSLSPNVVQPGSAAFTLVVQGRNFQRSSVVRWNGSDRQTTFISGGQLRASISAADIASAGNASVTVFSSAPGGGTSTALPVSISAANPAPTLARTDPNAASLGTGPVNIRVFGTNFTQGSVIRLSGADRTTTFVSSIELTGVIPAGDLNMIRSVPLSVFTPGPGGGTSNEISFSVINCGFSLSTSNRSYSSKTASDGVTLNTGNSVCGWTAGSDAAWLKISTPLSGSGKSVIKYTVDPNNTPNVRTGNLTIGGQTLQVRQAGLLTTVSAANFGPSVTAEAIVSGFAGGLATGTLVATTTPLPTNLGGTSVRVTDAAGTPRNSALFFVSANQVNFQIPAGTLTGDATIEIFLNGELIASGTVSVQTVAPSLFSANADGKEVAAALILRVKGDGSQVFEQIADFDQGQNKFVAKPVVFGDASEQLFLLMFGTGIRGRSSLGAVNVKIGTVDHAVDFAGPQGEFVGLDQLNIKLSRNLIGAGEVPIILTVDGKTANQLAIKIQ
;
A
#
# COMPACT_ATOMS: atom_id res chain seq x y z
N MET A 1 -56.41 20.19 28.18
CA MET A 1 -55.72 21.27 28.94
C MET A 1 -54.99 20.72 30.19
N LEU A 2 -55.55 19.77 30.95
CA LEU A 2 -54.84 19.12 32.08
C LEU A 2 -53.74 18.09 31.69
N LEU A 3 -53.81 17.47 30.50
CA LEU A 3 -52.74 16.56 30.02
C LEU A 3 -51.41 17.29 29.72
N ARG A 4 -51.44 18.62 29.55
CA ARG A 4 -50.24 19.45 29.36
C ARG A 4 -49.48 19.76 30.66
N ILE A 5 -50.07 19.47 31.84
CA ILE A 5 -49.47 19.79 33.14
C ILE A 5 -48.80 18.55 33.79
N MET A 6 -49.22 17.33 33.46
CA MET A 6 -48.59 16.12 34.01
C MET A 6 -47.22 15.76 33.37
N CYS A 7 -46.88 16.31 32.20
CA CYS A 7 -45.59 16.07 31.54
C CYS A 7 -44.41 16.91 32.10
N LEU A 8 -44.61 17.74 33.14
CA LEU A 8 -43.61 18.74 33.55
C LEU A 8 -42.85 18.43 34.86
N VAL A 9 -43.10 17.32 35.56
CA VAL A 9 -42.57 17.11 36.94
C VAL A 9 -41.49 16.02 37.05
N LEU A 10 -41.02 15.43 35.95
CA LEU A 10 -40.48 14.07 36.00
C LEU A 10 -39.00 13.91 35.65
N LEU A 11 -38.21 14.91 35.99
CA LEU A 11 -36.78 14.95 35.74
C LEU A 11 -36.08 15.17 37.08
N LEU A 12 -35.41 14.14 37.64
CA LEU A 12 -34.16 14.21 38.44
C LEU A 12 -33.93 12.91 39.27
N GLY A 13 -32.84 12.17 38.99
CA GLY A 13 -32.29 11.14 39.91
C GLY A 13 -31.21 10.23 39.31
N ALA A 14 -29.99 10.22 39.88
CA ALA A 14 -28.74 9.59 39.38
C ALA A 14 -28.32 8.28 40.13
N PRO A 15 -27.34 7.47 39.62
CA PRO A 15 -27.20 6.01 39.88
C PRO A 15 -25.88 5.52 40.58
N ALA A 16 -25.71 4.19 40.74
CA ALA A 16 -24.50 3.52 41.27
C ALA A 16 -24.13 2.19 40.51
N VAL A 17 -22.87 1.73 40.70
CA VAL A 17 -21.91 1.00 39.80
C VAL A 17 -21.67 -0.50 40.15
N PHE A 18 -20.99 -1.29 39.26
CA PHE A 18 -19.93 -2.38 39.46
C PHE A 18 -20.04 -3.56 38.43
N LEU A 19 -19.06 -4.42 38.06
CA LEU A 19 -17.63 -4.41 37.59
C LEU A 19 -17.19 -5.90 37.30
N GLN A 20 -16.35 -6.17 36.25
CA GLN A 20 -15.34 -7.28 36.05
C GLN A 20 -15.77 -8.78 35.90
N THR A 21 -15.13 -9.76 35.21
CA THR A 21 -13.80 -9.98 34.53
C THR A 21 -13.77 -11.32 33.70
N PRO A 22 -12.69 -11.65 32.93
CA PRO A 22 -12.64 -12.65 31.82
C PRO A 22 -11.66 -13.85 31.98
N GLY A 23 -11.59 -14.74 30.96
CA GLY A 23 -10.31 -15.31 30.46
C GLY A 23 -10.19 -16.84 30.27
N GLY A 24 -9.58 -17.28 29.14
CA GLY A 24 -9.00 -18.63 28.96
C GLY A 24 -8.63 -18.99 27.51
N ARG A 25 -7.34 -19.30 27.25
CA ARG A 25 -6.69 -19.51 25.93
C ARG A 25 -6.41 -21.00 25.61
N ALA A 26 -6.08 -21.23 24.34
CA ALA A 26 -5.84 -22.47 23.59
C ALA A 26 -4.51 -23.20 23.86
N ASP A 27 -4.35 -24.40 23.28
CA ASP A 27 -3.05 -25.03 22.93
C ASP A 27 -3.18 -25.96 21.71
N ALA A 28 -2.11 -26.04 20.90
CA ALA A 28 -2.02 -26.79 19.64
C ALA A 28 -0.78 -27.71 19.61
N ALA A 29 -0.83 -28.82 18.86
CA ALA A 29 0.25 -29.82 18.71
C ALA A 29 0.65 -30.05 17.24
N GLN A 30 1.94 -30.32 17.00
CA GLN A 30 2.64 -30.43 15.70
C GLN A 30 2.58 -31.83 15.03
N THR A 31 2.54 -31.88 13.69
CA THR A 31 2.87 -33.05 12.84
C THR A 31 3.53 -32.67 11.49
N ASP A 32 4.19 -33.65 10.86
CA ASP A 32 4.92 -33.77 9.57
C ASP A 32 4.75 -32.70 8.43
N PRO A 33 5.82 -32.02 7.94
CA PRO A 33 5.74 -30.87 7.01
C PRO A 33 5.14 -31.14 5.61
N LEU A 34 5.45 -32.27 4.96
CA LEU A 34 4.92 -32.58 3.62
C LEU A 34 3.47 -33.07 3.67
N MET A 35 3.11 -33.70 4.78
CA MET A 35 1.72 -34.06 5.10
C MET A 35 0.92 -32.81 5.45
N THR A 36 1.50 -31.84 6.16
CA THR A 36 0.78 -30.64 6.61
C THR A 36 0.26 -29.75 5.52
N LEU A 37 0.99 -29.42 4.44
CA LEU A 37 0.43 -28.49 3.43
C LEU A 37 -0.70 -29.14 2.61
N ARG A 38 -0.54 -30.41 2.20
CA ARG A 38 -1.60 -31.15 1.49
C ARG A 38 -2.81 -31.41 2.38
N GLN A 39 -2.61 -31.84 3.63
CA GLN A 39 -3.71 -32.03 4.58
C GLN A 39 -4.34 -30.70 4.99
N TRP A 40 -3.56 -29.62 5.16
CA TRP A 40 -4.08 -28.29 5.49
C TRP A 40 -4.91 -27.72 4.33
N LEU A 41 -4.40 -27.74 3.09
CA LEU A 41 -5.17 -27.34 1.89
C LEU A 41 -6.39 -28.24 1.62
N GLN A 42 -6.36 -29.50 2.05
CA GLN A 42 -7.50 -30.43 1.95
C GLN A 42 -8.53 -30.29 3.08
N THR A 43 -8.15 -29.72 4.25
CA THR A 43 -9.02 -29.59 5.44
C THR A 43 -9.59 -28.19 5.63
N GLN A 44 -9.04 -27.18 4.97
CA GLN A 44 -9.61 -25.84 4.95
C GLN A 44 -10.69 -25.76 3.85
N ASP A 45 -11.94 -25.50 4.25
CA ASP A 45 -12.94 -24.98 3.31
C ASP A 45 -12.49 -23.57 2.92
N SER A 46 -11.99 -23.40 1.70
CA SER A 46 -11.60 -22.10 1.13
C SER A 46 -12.78 -21.10 1.06
N ARG A 47 -13.98 -21.52 1.50
CA ARG A 47 -15.16 -20.67 1.69
C ARG A 47 -15.30 -20.04 3.08
N GLN A 48 -14.56 -20.47 4.13
CA GLN A 48 -14.88 -20.08 5.52
C GLN A 48 -13.72 -19.63 6.43
N GLY A 49 -12.51 -19.35 5.90
CA GLY A 49 -11.43 -18.76 6.71
C GLY A 49 -11.59 -17.23 6.90
N PRO A 50 -11.15 -16.63 8.03
CA PRO A 50 -11.11 -15.17 8.21
C PRO A 50 -10.16 -14.46 7.21
N GLU A 51 -9.41 -15.22 6.40
CA GLU A 51 -8.53 -14.73 5.34
C GLU A 51 -9.27 -14.47 4.00
N ARG A 52 -10.54 -14.89 3.86
CA ARG A 52 -11.38 -14.53 2.69
C ARG A 52 -11.65 -13.04 2.58
N GLU A 53 -11.56 -12.29 3.68
CA GLU A 53 -11.76 -10.84 3.68
C GLU A 53 -10.60 -10.05 3.06
N MET A 54 -9.47 -10.68 2.68
CA MET A 54 -8.28 -9.89 2.30
C MET A 54 -7.33 -10.43 1.25
N THR A 55 -7.39 -11.69 0.83
CA THR A 55 -6.42 -12.23 -0.15
C THR A 55 -6.90 -12.13 -1.59
N GLY A 56 -7.68 -11.10 -1.89
CA GLY A 56 -7.99 -10.73 -3.26
C GLY A 56 -6.82 -10.03 -3.92
N GLU A 57 -5.73 -10.74 -4.21
CA GLU A 57 -4.62 -10.22 -5.01
C GLU A 57 -5.06 -10.13 -6.49
N GLY A 58 -6.01 -9.24 -6.73
CA GLY A 58 -6.42 -8.80 -8.04
C GLY A 58 -5.75 -7.48 -8.39
N PHE A 59 -5.42 -7.31 -9.66
CA PHE A 59 -4.78 -6.13 -10.24
C PHE A 59 -5.72 -5.52 -11.26
N VAL A 60 -5.69 -4.21 -11.41
CA VAL A 60 -6.34 -3.47 -12.48
C VAL A 60 -5.31 -2.55 -13.11
N ILE A 61 -5.36 -2.50 -14.43
CA ILE A 61 -4.65 -1.49 -15.19
C ILE A 61 -5.64 -0.37 -15.45
N VAL A 62 -5.24 0.87 -15.15
CA VAL A 62 -6.06 2.06 -15.38
C VAL A 62 -5.36 3.04 -16.30
N ARG A 63 -6.13 3.79 -17.09
CA ARG A 63 -5.61 4.88 -17.94
C ARG A 63 -5.23 6.06 -17.04
N VAL A 64 -3.99 6.54 -17.15
CA VAL A 64 -3.49 7.73 -16.44
C VAL A 64 -2.78 8.63 -17.45
N GLY A 65 -3.39 9.77 -17.77
CA GLY A 65 -2.89 10.67 -18.81
C GLY A 65 -2.68 9.94 -20.15
N ASP A 66 -1.45 9.98 -20.63
CA ASP A 66 -0.99 9.45 -21.92
C ASP A 66 -0.39 8.03 -21.80
N GLY A 67 -0.83 7.29 -20.79
CA GLY A 67 -0.35 5.95 -20.52
C GLY A 67 -1.24 5.23 -19.52
N THR A 68 -0.64 4.28 -18.81
CA THR A 68 -1.32 3.34 -17.96
C THR A 68 -0.61 3.20 -16.62
N SER A 69 -1.35 2.80 -15.60
CA SER A 69 -0.80 2.44 -14.29
C SER A 69 -1.48 1.16 -13.81
N CYS A 70 -0.69 0.19 -13.40
CA CYS A 70 -1.17 -1.02 -12.73
C CYS A 70 -1.26 -0.77 -11.23
N ARG A 71 -2.46 -1.02 -10.67
CA ARG A 71 -2.73 -0.96 -9.23
C ARG A 71 -3.59 -2.15 -8.82
N PRO A 72 -3.72 -2.46 -7.54
CA PRO A 72 -4.62 -3.52 -7.12
C PRO A 72 -6.08 -3.12 -7.27
N MET A 73 -6.92 -4.15 -7.34
CA MET A 73 -8.35 -4.01 -7.23
C MET A 73 -8.70 -3.43 -5.85
N THR A 74 -9.60 -2.45 -5.84
CA THR A 74 -10.34 -2.12 -4.62
C THR A 74 -11.21 -3.30 -4.19
N MET A 75 -11.63 -3.36 -2.92
CA MET A 75 -12.52 -4.44 -2.46
C MET A 75 -13.80 -4.51 -3.30
N ALA A 76 -14.36 -3.36 -3.69
CA ALA A 76 -15.54 -3.31 -4.56
C ALA A 76 -15.27 -3.88 -5.96
N GLU A 77 -14.16 -3.51 -6.60
CA GLU A 77 -13.76 -4.08 -7.90
C GLU A 77 -13.46 -5.58 -7.79
N PHE A 78 -12.84 -6.01 -6.70
CA PHE A 78 -12.55 -7.41 -6.43
C PHE A 78 -13.85 -8.21 -6.28
N GLU A 79 -14.76 -7.76 -5.41
CA GLU A 79 -16.08 -8.35 -5.22
C GLU A 79 -16.89 -8.37 -6.52
N GLU A 80 -16.86 -7.29 -7.30
CA GLU A 80 -17.54 -7.18 -8.60
C GLU A 80 -17.01 -8.23 -9.59
N PHE A 81 -15.68 -8.31 -9.77
CA PHE A 81 -15.08 -9.26 -10.71
C PHE A 81 -15.11 -10.72 -10.21
N HIS A 82 -15.33 -10.97 -8.91
CA HIS A 82 -15.48 -12.31 -8.33
C HIS A 82 -16.94 -12.74 -8.17
N ALA A 83 -17.91 -11.82 -8.09
CA ALA A 83 -19.33 -12.15 -7.99
C ALA A 83 -19.88 -12.88 -9.23
N GLY A 84 -19.15 -12.86 -10.36
CA GLY A 84 -19.48 -13.53 -11.63
C GLY A 84 -18.74 -14.86 -11.88
N GLU A 85 -18.22 -15.54 -10.86
CA GLU A 85 -17.29 -16.68 -10.99
C GLU A 85 -17.75 -17.94 -11.74
N GLU A 86 -18.99 -18.04 -12.24
CA GLU A 86 -19.33 -19.04 -13.25
C GLU A 86 -18.77 -18.61 -14.62
N ARG A 87 -17.44 -18.74 -14.77
CA ARG A 87 -16.72 -18.58 -16.05
C ARG A 87 -17.06 -19.75 -16.97
N ALA A 88 -18.30 -19.78 -17.46
CA ALA A 88 -18.85 -20.84 -18.29
C ALA A 88 -18.41 -20.68 -19.76
N GLY A 89 -18.29 -21.80 -20.48
CA GLY A 89 -17.99 -21.80 -21.91
C GLY A 89 -16.54 -21.46 -22.28
N LEU A 90 -15.60 -21.58 -21.32
CA LEU A 90 -14.18 -21.42 -21.59
C LEU A 90 -13.64 -22.56 -22.46
N SER A 91 -12.77 -22.23 -23.42
CA SER A 91 -12.11 -23.23 -24.28
C SER A 91 -10.62 -22.99 -24.39
N ALA A 92 -9.82 -24.07 -24.39
CA ALA A 92 -8.38 -23.94 -24.49
C ALA A 92 -7.96 -23.51 -25.91
N ILE A 93 -7.23 -22.40 -26.01
CA ILE A 93 -6.85 -21.79 -27.31
C ILE A 93 -5.38 -21.90 -27.65
N SER A 94 -4.56 -22.26 -26.67
CA SER A 94 -3.11 -22.47 -26.85
C SER A 94 -2.79 -23.94 -27.16
N ARG A 95 -3.46 -24.88 -26.48
CA ARG A 95 -3.29 -26.33 -26.63
C ARG A 95 -4.38 -27.09 -25.86
N PRO A 96 -4.73 -28.34 -26.23
CA PRO A 96 -5.72 -29.14 -25.51
C PRO A 96 -5.25 -29.52 -24.10
N GLU A 97 -6.11 -29.35 -23.10
CA GLU A 97 -5.82 -29.73 -21.70
C GLU A 97 -5.53 -31.23 -21.57
N ALA A 98 -6.19 -32.09 -22.36
CA ALA A 98 -5.95 -33.53 -22.34
C ALA A 98 -4.51 -33.93 -22.67
N GLN A 99 -3.72 -33.05 -23.30
CA GLN A 99 -2.31 -33.30 -23.63
C GLN A 99 -1.33 -32.69 -22.62
N LEU A 100 -1.83 -31.96 -21.60
CA LEU A 100 -1.01 -31.23 -20.63
C LEU A 100 0.01 -32.11 -19.94
N GLN A 101 -0.36 -33.31 -19.53
CA GLN A 101 0.54 -34.22 -18.82
C GLN A 101 1.77 -34.59 -19.67
N GLN A 102 1.56 -34.84 -20.97
CA GLN A 102 2.65 -35.12 -21.92
C GLN A 102 3.48 -33.88 -22.21
N LEU A 103 2.84 -32.72 -22.38
CA LEU A 103 3.52 -31.46 -22.70
C LEU A 103 4.32 -30.91 -21.53
N THR A 104 3.86 -31.13 -20.29
CA THR A 104 4.55 -30.75 -19.05
C THR A 104 5.90 -31.45 -18.94
N GLN A 105 6.01 -32.70 -19.43
CA GLN A 105 7.28 -33.42 -19.48
C GLN A 105 8.28 -32.81 -20.48
N GLN A 106 7.81 -31.97 -21.40
CA GLN A 106 8.64 -31.29 -22.40
C GLN A 106 9.09 -29.90 -21.94
N GLY A 107 8.70 -29.45 -20.74
CA GLY A 107 9.08 -28.15 -20.16
C GLY A 107 7.88 -27.34 -19.67
N PHE A 108 8.10 -26.06 -19.41
CA PHE A 108 7.06 -25.15 -18.92
C PHE A 108 5.97 -24.92 -19.98
N LYS A 109 4.69 -25.00 -19.57
CA LYS A 109 3.54 -24.84 -20.48
C LYS A 109 2.42 -24.02 -19.86
N ILE A 110 1.98 -22.98 -20.57
CA ILE A 110 0.81 -22.19 -20.26
C ILE A 110 -0.34 -22.63 -21.16
N VAL A 111 -1.48 -22.93 -20.53
CA VAL A 111 -2.75 -23.17 -21.19
C VAL A 111 -3.66 -21.98 -20.96
N LEU A 112 -3.81 -21.18 -22.01
CA LEU A 112 -4.80 -20.11 -22.07
C LEU A 112 -6.17 -20.69 -22.41
N ARG A 113 -7.17 -20.38 -21.60
CA ARG A 113 -8.59 -20.67 -21.85
C ARG A 113 -9.34 -19.39 -22.19
N SER A 114 -9.86 -19.26 -23.40
CA SER A 114 -10.60 -18.07 -23.83
C SER A 114 -12.08 -18.15 -23.48
N SER A 115 -12.67 -17.00 -23.21
CA SER A 115 -14.11 -16.79 -23.32
C SER A 115 -14.59 -16.85 -24.78
N SER A 116 -15.89 -17.04 -24.98
CA SER A 116 -16.53 -16.90 -26.31
C SER A 116 -16.50 -15.46 -26.84
N GLN A 117 -16.33 -14.46 -25.97
CA GLN A 117 -16.21 -13.06 -26.34
C GLN A 117 -14.86 -12.80 -27.03
N LEU A 118 -13.75 -13.24 -26.41
CA LEU A 118 -12.39 -13.12 -26.96
C LEU A 118 -12.25 -13.81 -28.33
N ASP A 119 -13.03 -14.86 -28.62
CA ASP A 119 -13.01 -15.52 -29.93
C ASP A 119 -13.38 -14.60 -31.10
N ASN A 120 -14.05 -13.47 -30.84
CA ASN A 120 -14.36 -12.45 -31.86
C ASN A 120 -13.21 -11.46 -32.09
N PHE A 121 -12.10 -11.55 -31.34
CA PHE A 121 -10.96 -10.63 -31.39
C PHE A 121 -9.66 -11.39 -31.71
N PRO A 122 -9.45 -11.80 -32.98
CA PRO A 122 -8.32 -12.65 -33.36
C PRO A 122 -6.95 -12.01 -33.09
N ALA A 123 -6.82 -10.68 -33.20
CA ALA A 123 -5.56 -9.97 -32.92
C ALA A 123 -5.19 -10.00 -31.43
N ALA A 124 -6.15 -9.73 -30.54
CA ALA A 124 -5.95 -9.83 -29.09
C ALA A 124 -5.62 -11.28 -28.68
N LYS A 125 -6.33 -12.24 -29.28
CA LYS A 125 -6.10 -13.67 -29.07
C LYS A 125 -4.69 -14.10 -29.48
N ASP A 126 -4.20 -13.65 -30.63
CA ASP A 126 -2.83 -13.94 -31.08
C ASP A 126 -1.78 -13.27 -30.18
N ALA A 127 -2.00 -12.02 -29.77
CA ALA A 127 -1.11 -11.32 -28.85
C ALA A 127 -0.98 -12.04 -27.49
N PHE A 128 -2.08 -12.55 -26.92
CA PHE A 128 -2.04 -13.41 -25.73
C PHE A 128 -1.23 -14.69 -25.94
N LEU A 129 -1.39 -15.36 -27.08
CA LEU A 129 -0.61 -16.56 -27.42
C LEU A 129 0.88 -16.25 -27.52
N ARG A 130 1.25 -15.11 -28.12
CA ARG A 130 2.65 -14.65 -28.17
C ARG A 130 3.19 -14.32 -26.77
N ALA A 131 2.39 -13.68 -25.91
CA ALA A 131 2.77 -13.37 -24.53
C ALA A 131 3.02 -14.66 -23.71
N ALA A 132 2.15 -15.66 -23.83
CA ALA A 132 2.35 -16.96 -23.21
C ALA A 132 3.60 -17.68 -23.76
N ALA A 133 3.79 -17.68 -25.09
CA ALA A 133 4.96 -18.28 -25.73
C ALA A 133 6.27 -17.61 -25.27
N ARG A 134 6.25 -16.31 -24.96
CA ARG A 134 7.40 -15.58 -24.43
C ARG A 134 7.84 -16.17 -23.09
N TRP A 135 6.93 -16.34 -22.14
CA TRP A 135 7.23 -16.97 -20.85
C TRP A 135 7.66 -18.44 -20.99
N GLU A 136 7.05 -19.20 -21.92
CA GLU A 136 7.48 -20.58 -22.25
C GLU A 136 8.90 -20.67 -22.82
N SER A 137 9.39 -19.63 -23.49
CA SER A 137 10.76 -19.59 -23.99
C SER A 137 11.79 -19.34 -22.88
N ILE A 138 11.34 -18.77 -21.76
CA ILE A 138 12.16 -18.32 -20.63
C ILE A 138 12.21 -19.36 -19.52
N ILE A 139 11.09 -20.00 -19.18
CA ILE A 139 11.01 -20.95 -18.08
C ILE A 139 11.18 -22.37 -18.61
N THR A 140 12.02 -23.16 -17.94
CA THR A 140 12.32 -24.55 -18.31
C THR A 140 11.83 -25.56 -17.27
N THR A 141 11.36 -25.11 -16.10
CA THR A 141 10.77 -25.99 -15.09
C THR A 141 9.59 -26.77 -15.72
N PRO A 142 9.57 -28.11 -15.61
CA PRO A 142 8.55 -28.94 -16.25
C PRO A 142 7.24 -28.93 -15.46
N ILE A 143 6.52 -27.79 -15.50
CA ILE A 143 5.19 -27.62 -14.91
C ILE A 143 4.22 -27.03 -15.94
N SER A 144 2.92 -27.17 -15.69
CA SER A 144 1.90 -26.43 -16.43
C SER A 144 1.14 -25.42 -15.57
N VAL A 145 0.63 -24.39 -16.23
CA VAL A 145 -0.21 -23.33 -15.66
C VAL A 145 -1.44 -23.16 -16.54
N ILE A 146 -2.61 -23.02 -15.93
CA ILE A 146 -3.86 -22.67 -16.63
C ILE A 146 -4.23 -21.24 -16.27
N ILE A 147 -4.53 -20.43 -17.28
CA ILE A 147 -4.94 -19.02 -17.14
C ILE A 147 -6.19 -18.79 -17.98
N ASP A 148 -7.22 -18.23 -17.36
CA ASP A 148 -8.42 -17.79 -18.07
C ASP A 148 -8.17 -16.42 -18.69
N VAL A 149 -8.47 -16.23 -19.96
CA VAL A 149 -8.25 -14.96 -20.67
C VAL A 149 -9.50 -14.44 -21.36
N ASP A 150 -9.66 -13.11 -21.34
CA ASP A 150 -10.77 -12.43 -21.98
C ASP A 150 -10.36 -11.08 -22.62
N PHE A 151 -11.12 -10.65 -23.61
CA PHE A 151 -11.01 -9.35 -24.24
C PHE A 151 -12.37 -8.91 -24.77
N GLY A 152 -12.83 -7.74 -24.37
CA GLY A 152 -14.11 -7.20 -24.81
C GLY A 152 -14.64 -6.09 -23.91
N PRO A 153 -15.89 -5.63 -24.11
CA PRO A 153 -16.51 -4.62 -23.25
C PRO A 153 -16.82 -5.13 -21.83
N THR A 154 -16.72 -6.44 -21.58
CA THR A 154 -16.92 -7.07 -20.27
C THR A 154 -15.73 -7.97 -19.92
N ARG A 155 -15.49 -8.17 -18.63
CA ARG A 155 -14.59 -9.17 -18.06
C ARG A 155 -15.40 -10.40 -17.65
N PHE A 156 -15.30 -11.48 -18.42
CA PHE A 156 -16.03 -12.74 -18.25
C PHE A 156 -17.53 -12.53 -18.00
N GLY A 157 -18.15 -11.63 -18.77
CA GLY A 157 -19.57 -11.29 -18.65
C GLY A 157 -19.90 -10.18 -17.64
N THR A 158 -18.95 -9.76 -16.82
CA THR A 158 -19.11 -8.64 -15.87
C THR A 158 -18.58 -7.35 -16.49
N PRO A 159 -19.35 -6.25 -16.56
CA PRO A 159 -18.85 -4.96 -17.05
C PRO A 159 -17.63 -4.47 -16.27
N TYR A 160 -16.77 -3.66 -16.91
CA TYR A 160 -15.70 -2.99 -16.18
C TYR A 160 -16.28 -1.87 -15.29
N SER A 161 -15.74 -1.76 -14.07
CA SER A 161 -16.20 -0.82 -13.03
C SER A 161 -16.17 0.65 -13.47
N SER A 162 -15.31 1.01 -14.42
CA SER A 162 -15.28 2.32 -15.07
C SER A 162 -14.64 2.25 -16.46
N SER A 163 -14.84 3.30 -17.26
CA SER A 163 -14.16 3.45 -18.57
C SER A 163 -12.66 3.67 -18.46
N SER A 164 -12.14 3.95 -17.27
CA SER A 164 -10.69 4.12 -17.03
C SER A 164 -9.99 2.78 -16.78
N VAL A 165 -10.72 1.73 -16.39
CA VAL A 165 -10.15 0.39 -16.22
C VAL A 165 -9.95 -0.24 -17.60
N ILE A 166 -8.70 -0.48 -17.93
CA ILE A 166 -8.29 -1.01 -19.24
C ILE A 166 -7.98 -2.51 -19.20
N GLY A 167 -7.67 -3.03 -18.01
CA GLY A 167 -7.32 -4.42 -17.82
C GLY A 167 -7.47 -4.82 -16.36
N ALA A 168 -7.53 -6.12 -16.12
CA ALA A 168 -7.58 -6.68 -14.79
C ALA A 168 -6.96 -8.07 -14.75
N THR A 169 -6.41 -8.45 -13.60
CA THR A 169 -5.83 -9.76 -13.34
C THR A 169 -6.27 -10.27 -11.99
N SER A 170 -6.63 -11.53 -11.89
CA SER A 170 -6.84 -12.23 -10.63
C SER A 170 -5.80 -13.34 -10.55
N ASN A 171 -5.08 -13.42 -9.44
CA ASN A 171 -4.15 -14.51 -9.24
C ASN A 171 -4.77 -15.63 -8.38
N GLN A 172 -4.00 -16.71 -8.19
CA GLN A 172 -4.34 -17.82 -7.30
C GLN A 172 -3.19 -17.98 -6.31
N THR A 173 -3.25 -17.25 -5.21
CA THR A 173 -2.21 -17.21 -4.17
C THR A 173 -2.60 -18.07 -2.97
N LEU A 174 -1.67 -18.93 -2.54
CA LEU A 174 -1.87 -19.89 -1.45
C LEU A 174 -0.74 -19.72 -0.43
N GLY A 175 -1.04 -19.87 0.86
CA GLY A 175 -0.05 -19.75 1.92
C GLY A 175 -0.50 -20.42 3.21
N ALA A 176 0.44 -20.67 4.11
CA ALA A 176 0.16 -21.26 5.41
C ALA A 176 1.24 -20.87 6.44
N PRO A 177 0.91 -20.79 7.74
CA PRO A 177 1.90 -20.68 8.80
C PRO A 177 2.89 -21.86 8.76
N GLY A 178 4.18 -21.59 8.97
CA GLY A 178 5.24 -22.61 8.98
C GLY A 178 5.80 -23.02 7.61
N LEU A 179 5.30 -22.43 6.52
CA LEU A 179 5.72 -22.77 5.15
C LEU A 179 7.16 -22.30 4.80
N LEU A 180 7.75 -21.40 5.60
CA LEU A 180 9.10 -20.88 5.37
C LEU A 180 10.18 -21.96 5.30
N ALA A 181 10.20 -22.91 6.25
CA ALA A 181 11.24 -23.94 6.30
C ALA A 181 11.17 -24.89 5.09
N PRO A 182 9.99 -25.44 4.72
CA PRO A 182 9.85 -26.20 3.48
C PRO A 182 10.23 -25.41 2.22
N VAL A 183 9.80 -24.15 2.10
CA VAL A 183 10.13 -23.29 0.94
C VAL A 183 11.64 -23.15 0.79
N ARG A 184 12.35 -22.85 1.89
CA ARG A 184 13.81 -22.78 1.89
C ARG A 184 14.46 -24.09 1.42
N SER A 185 13.97 -25.24 1.88
CA SER A 185 14.46 -26.56 1.46
C SER A 185 14.23 -26.83 -0.03
N ALA A 186 13.06 -26.48 -0.56
CA ALA A 186 12.74 -26.64 -1.97
C ALA A 186 13.61 -25.74 -2.87
N LEU A 187 13.80 -24.47 -2.48
CA LEU A 187 14.70 -23.55 -3.19
C LEU A 187 16.14 -24.08 -3.23
N LEU A 188 16.66 -24.60 -2.12
CA LEU A 188 18.00 -25.20 -2.07
C LEU A 188 18.12 -26.42 -2.99
N LEU A 189 17.10 -27.27 -3.05
CA LEU A 189 17.07 -28.45 -3.94
C LEU A 189 17.07 -28.03 -5.41
N ASN A 190 16.36 -26.96 -5.73
CA ASN A 190 16.19 -26.46 -7.10
C ASN A 190 17.27 -25.45 -7.53
N ALA A 191 18.26 -25.16 -6.67
CA ALA A 191 19.31 -24.21 -6.98
C ALA A 191 20.12 -24.66 -8.22
N THR A 192 20.16 -23.82 -9.24
CA THR A 192 20.80 -24.11 -10.53
C THR A 192 22.25 -23.61 -10.63
N ASN A 193 22.68 -22.78 -9.68
CA ASN A 193 24.01 -22.18 -9.64
C ASN A 193 24.44 -21.84 -8.20
N SER A 194 25.74 -21.58 -8.02
CA SER A 194 26.34 -21.34 -6.70
C SER A 194 25.82 -20.09 -5.99
N GLN A 195 25.37 -19.08 -6.73
CA GLN A 195 24.81 -17.86 -6.16
C GLN A 195 23.42 -18.13 -5.55
N GLN A 196 22.57 -18.85 -6.27
CA GLN A 196 21.29 -19.35 -5.74
C GLN A 196 21.51 -20.20 -4.49
N THR A 197 22.45 -21.14 -4.53
CA THR A 197 22.80 -21.94 -3.33
C THR A 197 23.20 -21.06 -2.15
N SER A 198 24.03 -20.03 -2.38
CA SER A 198 24.48 -19.10 -1.34
C SER A 198 23.32 -18.30 -0.74
N ILE A 199 22.49 -17.67 -1.58
CA ILE A 199 21.39 -16.83 -1.09
C ILE A 199 20.25 -17.64 -0.45
N PHE A 200 19.95 -18.83 -0.98
CA PHE A 200 18.94 -19.70 -0.36
C PHE A 200 19.42 -20.28 0.97
N THR A 201 20.73 -20.49 1.12
CA THR A 201 21.31 -20.92 2.40
C THR A 201 21.16 -19.83 3.46
N SER A 202 21.29 -18.55 3.09
CA SER A 202 21.19 -17.41 4.01
C SER A 202 19.77 -17.02 4.40
N LEU A 203 18.73 -17.54 3.71
CA LEU A 203 17.34 -17.40 4.13
C LEU A 203 17.16 -17.92 5.58
N PRO A 204 16.41 -17.21 6.45
CA PRO A 204 16.12 -17.67 7.80
C PRO A 204 15.44 -19.04 7.81
N SER A 205 15.78 -19.88 8.79
CA SER A 205 15.29 -21.26 8.85
C SER A 205 13.90 -21.40 9.45
N ASN A 206 13.51 -20.54 10.40
CA ASN A 206 12.29 -20.71 11.19
C ASN A 206 11.31 -19.53 11.09
N THR A 207 11.82 -18.31 11.22
CA THR A 207 11.03 -17.07 11.16
C THR A 207 11.81 -16.02 10.38
N VAL A 208 11.11 -15.23 9.56
CA VAL A 208 11.67 -14.07 8.87
C VAL A 208 11.38 -12.80 9.68
N PRO A 209 12.40 -11.97 9.98
CA PRO A 209 12.18 -10.68 10.62
C PRO A 209 11.55 -9.69 9.63
N THR A 210 10.52 -8.95 10.05
CA THR A 210 9.93 -7.85 9.27
C THR A 210 9.92 -6.54 10.08
N ASP A 211 9.64 -5.42 9.43
CA ASP A 211 9.38 -4.13 10.09
C ASP A 211 8.10 -4.09 10.93
N LEU A 212 7.21 -5.08 10.78
CA LEU A 212 5.96 -5.24 11.54
C LEU A 212 6.01 -6.37 12.58
N GLY A 213 7.14 -7.07 12.73
CA GLY A 213 7.30 -8.23 13.62
C GLY A 213 7.75 -9.48 12.86
N SER A 214 8.27 -10.49 13.56
CA SER A 214 8.72 -11.72 12.89
C SER A 214 7.54 -12.63 12.53
N THR A 215 7.62 -13.33 11.39
CA THR A 215 6.60 -14.29 10.94
C THR A 215 7.24 -15.56 10.37
N ASN A 216 6.48 -16.65 10.27
CA ASN A 216 6.84 -17.86 9.52
C ASN A 216 5.82 -18.20 8.42
N THR A 217 4.85 -17.32 8.18
CA THR A 217 3.82 -17.46 7.17
C THR A 217 4.34 -16.94 5.84
N VAL A 218 4.31 -17.79 4.82
CA VAL A 218 4.71 -17.46 3.44
C VAL A 218 3.54 -17.73 2.51
N PHE A 219 3.27 -16.80 1.60
CA PHE A 219 2.32 -16.95 0.50
C PHE A 219 3.06 -16.98 -0.85
N ALA A 220 2.55 -17.78 -1.78
CA ALA A 220 3.08 -17.87 -3.14
C ALA A 220 1.96 -18.24 -4.12
N SER A 221 2.10 -17.82 -5.38
CA SER A 221 1.14 -18.21 -6.42
C SER A 221 1.21 -19.70 -6.71
N SER A 222 0.10 -20.30 -7.18
CA SER A 222 0.07 -21.73 -7.48
C SER A 222 1.14 -22.18 -8.49
N PRO A 223 1.54 -21.40 -9.52
CA PRO A 223 2.68 -21.73 -10.37
C PRO A 223 4.02 -21.83 -9.60
N VAL A 224 4.27 -20.92 -8.66
CA VAL A 224 5.48 -20.92 -7.82
C VAL A 224 5.52 -22.15 -6.93
N LEU A 225 4.38 -22.51 -6.32
CA LEU A 225 4.27 -23.70 -5.49
C LEU A 225 4.45 -25.00 -6.30
N ARG A 226 4.00 -25.05 -7.56
CA ARG A 226 4.30 -26.16 -8.48
C ARG A 226 5.78 -26.23 -8.81
N ALA A 227 6.41 -25.10 -9.11
CA ALA A 227 7.83 -25.05 -9.42
C ALA A 227 8.71 -25.57 -8.27
N MET A 228 8.30 -25.31 -7.02
CA MET A 228 8.95 -25.82 -5.81
C MET A 228 8.52 -27.24 -5.43
N GLY A 229 7.59 -27.87 -6.16
CA GLY A 229 7.14 -29.25 -5.94
C GLY A 229 6.12 -29.44 -4.82
N PHE A 230 5.52 -28.37 -4.29
CA PHE A 230 4.45 -28.44 -3.30
C PHE A 230 3.12 -28.89 -3.90
N LEU A 231 2.87 -28.52 -5.15
CA LEU A 231 1.70 -28.90 -5.94
C LEU A 231 2.08 -29.86 -7.06
N ALA A 232 1.09 -30.55 -7.65
CA ALA A 232 1.33 -31.42 -8.80
C ALA A 232 1.92 -30.64 -9.97
N ALA A 233 2.88 -31.19 -10.71
CA ALA A 233 3.52 -30.48 -11.81
C ALA A 233 2.53 -30.07 -12.91
N THR A 234 1.52 -30.89 -13.17
CA THR A 234 0.44 -30.59 -14.13
C THR A 234 -0.73 -29.95 -13.40
N ALA A 235 -1.11 -28.73 -13.81
CA ALA A 235 -2.31 -28.05 -13.33
C ALA A 235 -3.59 -28.74 -13.84
N ASP A 236 -4.55 -28.93 -12.93
CA ASP A 236 -5.86 -29.53 -13.22
C ASP A 236 -6.93 -28.92 -12.30
N PRO A 237 -7.59 -27.83 -12.72
CA PRO A 237 -8.61 -27.15 -11.91
C PRO A 237 -9.76 -28.07 -11.48
N ALA A 238 -10.08 -29.12 -12.24
CA ALA A 238 -11.14 -30.05 -11.89
C ALA A 238 -10.77 -30.95 -10.70
N GLN A 239 -9.47 -31.19 -10.49
CA GLN A 239 -8.94 -31.97 -9.35
C GLN A 239 -8.42 -31.09 -8.21
N GLU A 240 -8.51 -29.77 -8.36
CA GLU A 240 -7.95 -28.77 -7.44
C GLU A 240 -9.01 -27.77 -6.92
N PRO A 241 -10.24 -28.21 -6.57
CA PRO A 241 -11.36 -27.30 -6.28
C PRO A 241 -11.13 -26.41 -5.04
N ASN A 242 -10.26 -26.84 -4.12
CA ASN A 242 -9.97 -26.11 -2.90
C ASN A 242 -9.02 -24.93 -3.10
N PHE A 243 -8.37 -24.81 -4.27
CA PHE A 243 -7.44 -23.71 -4.55
C PHE A 243 -8.15 -22.42 -4.99
N GLY A 244 -9.48 -22.46 -5.14
CA GLY A 244 -10.26 -21.37 -5.72
C GLY A 244 -10.17 -21.34 -7.25
N SER A 245 -10.72 -20.31 -7.87
CA SER A 245 -10.69 -20.13 -9.32
C SER A 245 -9.25 -20.08 -9.86
N PRO A 246 -9.00 -20.62 -11.06
CA PRO A 246 -7.73 -20.40 -11.74
C PRO A 246 -7.43 -18.91 -11.96
N PRO A 247 -6.15 -18.53 -12.08
CA PRO A 247 -5.78 -17.18 -12.44
C PRO A 247 -6.50 -16.70 -13.69
N SER A 248 -6.86 -15.41 -13.75
CA SER A 248 -7.55 -14.84 -14.90
C SER A 248 -7.05 -13.46 -15.29
N ILE A 249 -7.01 -13.18 -16.60
CA ILE A 249 -6.61 -11.89 -17.17
C ILE A 249 -7.70 -11.45 -18.14
N GLY A 250 -8.02 -10.17 -18.16
CA GLY A 250 -9.08 -9.64 -19.01
C GLY A 250 -8.85 -8.17 -19.32
N PHE A 251 -9.00 -7.79 -20.59
CA PHE A 251 -8.79 -6.42 -21.04
C PHE A 251 -10.05 -5.81 -21.67
N ASN A 252 -10.20 -4.50 -21.47
CA ASN A 252 -11.34 -3.72 -21.91
C ASN A 252 -11.15 -3.27 -23.36
N SER A 253 -12.02 -3.74 -24.25
CA SER A 253 -11.95 -3.39 -25.68
C SER A 253 -12.36 -1.96 -26.00
N ALA A 254 -12.79 -1.16 -25.01
CA ALA A 254 -13.04 0.27 -25.18
C ALA A 254 -11.75 1.10 -25.32
N ILE A 255 -10.59 0.47 -25.17
CA ILE A 255 -9.27 1.10 -25.17
C ILE A 255 -8.55 0.72 -26.46
N ASP A 256 -7.89 1.71 -27.07
CA ASP A 256 -7.11 1.51 -28.28
C ASP A 256 -5.77 0.86 -27.95
N PHE A 257 -5.63 -0.38 -28.41
CA PHE A 257 -4.45 -1.20 -28.24
C PHE A 257 -3.73 -1.43 -29.57
N ASP A 258 -2.40 -1.42 -29.51
CA ASP A 258 -1.57 -2.01 -30.54
C ASP A 258 -1.39 -3.49 -30.22
N PHE A 259 -1.73 -4.35 -31.18
CA PHE A 259 -1.65 -5.80 -31.00
C PHE A 259 -0.40 -6.39 -31.63
N ASP A 260 0.44 -5.61 -32.34
CA ASP A 260 1.63 -6.11 -33.03
C ASP A 260 2.87 -5.24 -32.85
N GLN A 261 3.64 -5.51 -31.78
CA GLN A 261 4.92 -4.85 -31.52
C GLN A 261 6.00 -4.96 -32.61
N THR A 262 5.86 -5.83 -33.63
CA THR A 262 6.95 -6.10 -34.58
C THR A 262 7.20 -4.96 -35.57
N ASN A 263 6.26 -4.03 -35.72
CA ASN A 263 6.38 -2.85 -36.57
C ASN A 263 6.52 -1.53 -35.76
N GLY A 264 6.75 -1.62 -34.44
CA GLY A 264 6.71 -0.50 -33.50
C GLY A 264 5.31 -0.29 -32.93
N ILE A 265 5.18 0.58 -31.91
CA ILE A 265 3.89 0.87 -31.27
C ILE A 265 3.33 2.19 -31.79
N ASP A 266 2.08 2.19 -32.21
CA ASP A 266 1.36 3.41 -32.59
C ASP A 266 1.34 4.43 -31.43
N ALA A 267 1.63 5.71 -31.72
CA ALA A 267 1.93 6.73 -30.72
C ALA A 267 0.79 7.04 -29.71
N ASP A 268 -0.45 6.68 -30.04
CA ASP A 268 -1.66 6.88 -29.24
C ASP A 268 -2.23 5.58 -28.65
N LYS A 269 -1.55 4.45 -28.86
CA LYS A 269 -1.98 3.13 -28.41
C LYS A 269 -1.05 2.55 -27.36
N ILE A 270 -1.63 1.65 -26.57
CA ILE A 270 -0.90 0.84 -25.59
C ILE A 270 -0.46 -0.46 -26.25
N ASP A 271 0.77 -0.90 -25.97
CA ASP A 271 1.22 -2.23 -26.37
C ASP A 271 0.48 -3.32 -25.59
N PHE A 272 -0.47 -3.99 -26.25
CA PHE A 272 -1.23 -5.08 -25.66
C PHE A 272 -0.37 -6.30 -25.34
N TYR A 273 0.64 -6.57 -26.16
CA TYR A 273 1.53 -7.70 -25.94
C TYR A 273 2.31 -7.50 -24.64
N ALA A 274 2.92 -6.32 -24.45
CA ALA A 274 3.66 -6.00 -23.23
C ALA A 274 2.73 -6.04 -22.00
N ALA A 275 1.53 -5.46 -22.09
CA ALA A 275 0.53 -5.52 -21.02
C ALA A 275 0.15 -6.98 -20.67
N ALA A 276 -0.09 -7.84 -21.66
CA ALA A 276 -0.38 -9.25 -21.42
C ALA A 276 0.81 -10.01 -20.82
N VAL A 277 2.05 -9.71 -21.24
CA VAL A 277 3.27 -10.29 -20.65
C VAL A 277 3.40 -9.89 -19.18
N HIS A 278 3.20 -8.61 -18.87
CA HIS A 278 3.20 -8.04 -17.52
C HIS A 278 2.18 -8.74 -16.61
N GLU A 279 0.93 -8.85 -17.04
CA GLU A 279 -0.13 -9.49 -16.25
C GLU A 279 0.12 -10.98 -16.01
N ILE A 280 0.70 -11.70 -16.99
CA ILE A 280 1.16 -13.08 -16.75
C ILE A 280 2.30 -13.11 -15.71
N GLY A 281 3.14 -12.07 -15.62
CA GLY A 281 4.15 -11.91 -14.57
C GLY A 281 3.54 -11.96 -13.16
N HIS A 282 2.44 -11.26 -12.90
CA HIS A 282 1.72 -11.37 -11.62
C HIS A 282 1.25 -12.79 -11.34
N VAL A 283 0.73 -13.51 -12.33
CA VAL A 283 0.35 -14.93 -12.19
C VAL A 283 1.56 -15.80 -11.81
N LEU A 284 2.73 -15.50 -12.35
CA LEU A 284 3.97 -16.24 -12.12
C LEU A 284 4.64 -15.94 -10.77
N GLY A 285 4.16 -14.98 -9.99
CA GLY A 285 4.56 -14.77 -8.59
C GLY A 285 5.13 -13.39 -8.26
N PHE A 286 5.09 -12.43 -9.18
CA PHE A 286 5.43 -11.03 -8.88
C PHE A 286 4.30 -10.38 -8.08
N THR A 287 4.21 -10.73 -6.79
CA THR A 287 3.21 -10.23 -5.83
C THR A 287 3.88 -9.78 -4.53
N SER A 288 3.26 -8.87 -3.77
CA SER A 288 3.82 -8.31 -2.54
C SER A 288 2.71 -7.91 -1.55
N PHE A 289 2.98 -8.11 -0.26
CA PHE A 289 2.07 -7.73 0.83
C PHE A 289 2.45 -6.41 1.51
N VAL A 290 3.35 -5.62 0.90
CA VAL A 290 3.64 -4.27 1.39
C VAL A 290 2.37 -3.42 1.42
N GLY A 291 2.15 -2.73 2.54
CA GLY A 291 0.97 -1.89 2.77
C GLY A 291 -0.28 -2.64 3.22
N LEU A 292 -0.29 -3.98 3.21
CA LEU A 292 -1.47 -4.76 3.56
C LEU A 292 -1.95 -4.49 5.00
N ILE A 293 -1.03 -4.50 5.97
CA ILE A 293 -1.35 -4.24 7.38
C ILE A 293 -1.66 -2.75 7.65
N GLU A 294 -1.17 -1.85 6.81
CA GLU A 294 -1.52 -0.42 6.91
C GLU A 294 -2.98 -0.18 6.54
N LEU A 295 -3.49 -0.95 5.56
CA LEU A 295 -4.89 -0.96 5.15
C LEU A 295 -5.78 -1.75 6.09
N ASN A 296 -5.30 -2.90 6.56
CA ASN A 296 -6.02 -3.70 7.55
C ASN A 296 -5.10 -4.07 8.72
N PRO A 297 -5.14 -3.27 9.79
CA PRO A 297 -4.34 -3.53 10.98
C PRO A 297 -4.67 -4.85 11.72
N SER A 298 -5.76 -5.55 11.37
CA SER A 298 -6.14 -6.83 11.98
C SER A 298 -5.49 -8.06 11.33
N SER A 299 -4.89 -7.92 10.14
CA SER A 299 -4.22 -9.01 9.44
C SER A 299 -3.01 -9.54 10.19
N SER A 300 -2.74 -10.83 10.05
CA SER A 300 -1.50 -11.41 10.52
C SER A 300 -0.32 -10.98 9.65
N VAL A 301 0.87 -10.87 10.25
CA VAL A 301 2.10 -10.58 9.49
C VAL A 301 2.46 -11.78 8.63
N ALA A 302 2.54 -11.60 7.32
CA ALA A 302 2.93 -12.62 6.35
C ALA A 302 3.77 -11.98 5.24
N VAL A 303 4.54 -12.80 4.51
CA VAL A 303 5.36 -12.37 3.38
C VAL A 303 4.97 -13.13 2.12
N THR A 304 5.05 -12.50 0.95
CA THR A 304 5.04 -13.23 -0.32
C THR A 304 6.42 -13.83 -0.62
N GLN A 305 6.50 -14.69 -1.63
CA GLN A 305 7.78 -15.20 -2.14
C GLN A 305 8.74 -14.07 -2.55
N TRP A 306 8.24 -12.95 -3.07
CA TRP A 306 9.07 -11.83 -3.48
C TRP A 306 9.54 -10.97 -2.29
N ASP A 307 8.68 -10.80 -1.28
CA ASP A 307 9.01 -10.06 -0.06
C ASP A 307 10.17 -10.68 0.74
N LEU A 308 10.45 -11.98 0.55
CA LEU A 308 11.63 -12.66 1.09
C LEU A 308 12.97 -12.04 0.64
N TYR A 309 12.95 -11.17 -0.37
CA TYR A 309 14.12 -10.49 -0.92
C TYR A 309 13.99 -8.96 -0.90
N ARG A 310 12.99 -8.41 -0.20
CA ARG A 310 12.73 -6.96 -0.12
C ARG A 310 13.36 -6.33 1.13
N PHE A 311 14.13 -5.26 0.95
CA PHE A 311 14.87 -4.61 2.03
C PHE A 311 14.96 -3.09 1.88
N ARG A 312 15.53 -2.44 2.91
CA ARG A 312 16.13 -1.11 2.73
C ARG A 312 17.47 -1.25 2.00
N PRO A 313 17.93 -0.23 1.25
CA PRO A 313 19.25 -0.23 0.63
C PRO A 313 20.39 -0.56 1.60
N GLY A 314 21.43 -1.25 1.11
CA GLY A 314 22.65 -1.52 1.88
C GLY A 314 22.68 -2.87 2.61
N VAL A 315 21.80 -3.80 2.25
CA VAL A 315 21.90 -5.19 2.69
C VAL A 315 22.99 -5.91 1.91
N ASP A 316 23.71 -6.80 2.60
CA ASP A 316 24.73 -7.65 2.01
C ASP A 316 24.51 -9.11 2.40
N SER A 317 25.35 -10.01 1.89
CA SER A 317 25.26 -11.45 2.16
C SER A 317 25.39 -11.81 3.65
N THR A 318 26.03 -10.96 4.47
CA THR A 318 26.25 -11.22 5.89
C THR A 318 25.07 -10.77 6.75
N SER A 319 24.44 -9.67 6.36
CA SER A 319 23.29 -9.06 7.05
C SER A 319 21.95 -9.62 6.58
N PHE A 320 21.89 -10.25 5.39
CA PHE A 320 20.68 -10.76 4.73
C PHE A 320 19.69 -11.49 5.66
N SER A 321 20.20 -12.41 6.49
CA SER A 321 19.36 -13.25 7.36
C SER A 321 18.72 -12.46 8.50
N ALA A 322 19.44 -11.48 9.05
CA ALA A 322 19.00 -10.68 10.19
C ALA A 322 18.24 -9.40 9.79
N SER A 323 18.47 -8.90 8.58
CA SER A 323 17.84 -7.69 8.05
C SER A 323 16.34 -7.89 7.86
N LYS A 324 15.57 -6.88 8.28
CA LYS A 324 14.11 -6.91 8.23
C LYS A 324 13.61 -6.84 6.79
N ARG A 325 12.62 -7.67 6.46
CA ARG A 325 11.80 -7.52 5.26
C ARG A 325 10.79 -6.40 5.47
N LEU A 326 10.55 -5.62 4.42
CA LEU A 326 9.68 -4.47 4.50
C LEU A 326 8.28 -4.85 4.07
N LEU A 327 7.31 -4.59 4.94
CA LEU A 327 5.88 -4.76 4.69
C LEU A 327 5.11 -3.45 4.88
N VAL A 328 5.79 -2.39 5.31
CA VAL A 328 5.24 -1.02 5.38
C VAL A 328 5.60 -0.30 4.08
N SER A 329 4.66 0.46 3.55
CA SER A 329 4.83 1.31 2.38
C SER A 329 5.79 2.48 2.63
N GLY A 330 6.36 2.98 1.55
CA GLY A 330 7.22 4.16 1.51
C GLY A 330 8.64 4.01 2.06
N GLY A 331 9.39 5.11 1.87
CA GLY A 331 10.85 5.09 1.90
C GLY A 331 11.42 4.31 0.71
N GLU A 332 12.73 4.03 0.72
CA GLU A 332 13.37 3.27 -0.35
C GLU A 332 13.25 1.76 -0.11
N HIS A 333 12.74 1.00 -1.08
CA HIS A 333 12.73 -0.46 -1.09
C HIS A 333 13.62 -0.98 -2.21
N VAL A 334 14.35 -2.06 -1.92
CA VAL A 334 15.19 -2.73 -2.90
C VAL A 334 14.98 -4.24 -2.88
N HIS A 335 15.03 -4.85 -4.05
CA HIS A 335 15.19 -6.29 -4.19
C HIS A 335 16.67 -6.62 -4.07
N PHE A 336 17.03 -7.42 -3.08
CA PHE A 336 18.38 -7.94 -2.90
C PHE A 336 18.35 -9.46 -2.80
N ALA A 337 19.01 -10.11 -3.75
CA ALA A 337 19.17 -11.57 -3.80
C ALA A 337 20.63 -11.96 -4.05
N GLY A 338 21.55 -11.28 -3.35
CA GLY A 338 23.00 -11.51 -3.46
C GLY A 338 23.66 -10.83 -4.66
N LEU A 339 22.94 -9.91 -5.32
CA LEU A 339 23.44 -9.05 -6.40
C LEU A 339 23.39 -7.57 -5.98
N ASN A 340 23.07 -6.67 -6.92
CA ASN A 340 22.85 -5.27 -6.60
C ASN A 340 21.41 -5.07 -6.17
N ASP A 341 21.24 -4.10 -5.28
CA ASP A 341 19.95 -3.56 -4.90
C ASP A 341 19.24 -3.02 -6.16
N LEU A 342 18.11 -3.62 -6.52
CA LEU A 342 17.22 -3.11 -7.56
C LEU A 342 16.06 -2.40 -6.90
N SER A 343 15.81 -1.15 -7.25
CA SER A 343 14.72 -0.38 -6.66
C SER A 343 13.37 -1.04 -6.94
N LEU A 344 12.56 -1.14 -5.90
CA LEU A 344 11.18 -1.65 -5.95
C LEU A 344 10.22 -0.51 -5.70
N SER A 345 9.03 -0.62 -6.26
CA SER A 345 7.92 0.26 -5.90
C SER A 345 7.54 0.07 -4.43
N THR A 346 6.98 1.13 -3.83
CA THR A 346 6.83 1.24 -2.37
C THR A 346 5.46 1.69 -1.93
N GLY A 347 4.57 2.03 -2.85
CA GLY A 347 3.16 2.31 -2.58
C GLY A 347 2.44 1.10 -2.00
N ARG A 348 1.37 1.39 -1.26
CA ARG A 348 0.49 0.39 -0.67
C ARG A 348 -0.27 -0.37 -1.75
N ILE A 349 -0.90 -1.46 -1.33
CA ILE A 349 -1.78 -2.24 -2.19
C ILE A 349 -3.02 -1.45 -2.66
N ASP A 350 -3.31 -0.24 -2.19
CA ASP A 350 -4.35 0.63 -2.79
C ASP A 350 -3.79 1.67 -3.77
N GLY A 351 -2.49 1.62 -4.09
CA GLY A 351 -1.82 2.62 -4.94
C GLY A 351 -1.56 3.96 -4.23
N GLU A 352 -1.87 4.04 -2.93
CA GLU A 352 -1.65 5.23 -2.12
C GLU A 352 -0.38 5.13 -1.28
N GLU A 353 0.06 6.28 -0.75
CA GLU A 353 1.28 6.41 0.02
C GLU A 353 2.54 5.92 -0.73
N GLY A 354 3.67 5.82 -0.02
CA GLY A 354 4.97 5.51 -0.61
C GLY A 354 5.32 6.38 -1.81
N ASP A 355 5.52 5.74 -2.96
CA ASP A 355 5.82 6.37 -4.24
C ASP A 355 4.65 6.38 -5.22
N GLY A 356 3.44 6.08 -4.75
CA GLY A 356 2.22 6.02 -5.55
C GLY A 356 2.13 4.82 -6.49
N GLN A 357 3.11 3.90 -6.47
CA GLN A 357 3.14 2.72 -7.31
C GLN A 357 3.13 1.44 -6.46
N GLN A 358 2.33 0.45 -6.85
CA GLN A 358 2.17 -0.75 -6.03
C GLN A 358 3.49 -1.51 -5.87
N ALA A 359 3.78 -1.95 -4.64
CA ALA A 359 4.99 -2.68 -4.33
C ALA A 359 5.24 -3.97 -5.12
N SER A 360 4.24 -4.63 -5.72
CA SER A 360 4.44 -5.79 -6.61
C SER A 360 5.02 -5.42 -7.98
N HIS A 361 5.84 -4.38 -8.04
CA HIS A 361 6.48 -3.89 -9.25
C HIS A 361 7.91 -3.48 -8.96
N TRP A 362 8.71 -3.45 -10.02
CA TRP A 362 9.94 -2.66 -10.02
C TRP A 362 9.61 -1.19 -9.78
N LYS A 363 10.63 -0.41 -9.40
CA LYS A 363 10.48 1.04 -9.31
C LYS A 363 10.28 1.60 -10.73
N ASP A 364 9.19 2.34 -10.90
CA ASP A 364 8.84 3.09 -12.11
C ASP A 364 10.05 3.83 -12.69
N ASP A 365 10.31 3.63 -13.98
CA ASP A 365 11.42 4.25 -14.70
C ASP A 365 11.27 5.78 -14.81
N ALA A 366 10.04 6.32 -14.79
CA ALA A 366 9.79 7.76 -14.70
C ALA A 366 10.25 8.36 -13.36
N GLN A 367 10.35 7.53 -12.31
CA GLN A 367 10.81 7.95 -10.99
C GLN A 367 12.30 7.67 -10.76
N SER A 368 12.80 6.55 -11.28
CA SER A 368 14.17 6.09 -11.07
C SER A 368 15.13 6.49 -12.19
N GLY A 369 14.61 6.92 -13.34
CA GLY A 369 15.36 7.13 -14.57
C GLY A 369 15.91 5.84 -15.19
N THR A 370 15.54 4.66 -14.66
CA THR A 370 16.10 3.37 -15.08
C THR A 370 14.99 2.34 -15.25
N TYR A 371 14.80 1.86 -16.47
CA TYR A 371 13.92 0.73 -16.74
C TYR A 371 14.52 -0.57 -16.20
N VAL A 372 13.87 -1.17 -15.20
CA VAL A 372 14.38 -2.37 -14.52
C VAL A 372 13.91 -3.65 -15.19
N GLY A 373 12.66 -3.70 -15.66
CA GLY A 373 12.02 -4.92 -16.16
C GLY A 373 10.56 -4.74 -16.55
N ILE A 374 9.96 -5.79 -17.12
CA ILE A 374 8.55 -5.79 -17.60
C ILE A 374 7.54 -5.53 -16.48
N MET A 375 7.91 -5.77 -15.23
CA MET A 375 7.08 -5.46 -14.06
C MET A 375 7.21 -3.98 -13.64
N ASP A 376 7.40 -3.06 -14.59
CA ASP A 376 7.29 -1.62 -14.37
C ASP A 376 5.79 -1.29 -14.17
N PRO A 377 5.41 -0.52 -13.14
CA PRO A 377 4.00 -0.27 -12.84
C PRO A 377 3.29 0.61 -13.88
N THR A 378 4.01 1.27 -14.79
CA THR A 378 3.41 2.17 -15.79
C THR A 378 3.94 1.93 -17.19
N ALA A 379 3.02 1.82 -18.15
CA ALA A 379 3.36 1.83 -19.57
C ALA A 379 2.80 3.07 -20.25
N SER A 380 3.67 3.79 -20.97
CA SER A 380 3.31 4.96 -21.78
C SER A 380 2.79 4.54 -23.17
N ASP A 381 1.85 5.29 -23.73
CA ASP A 381 1.42 5.09 -25.11
C ASP A 381 2.61 5.20 -26.10
N GLY A 382 2.59 4.39 -27.17
CA GLY A 382 3.62 4.44 -28.22
C GLY A 382 4.97 3.88 -27.83
N ILE A 383 5.09 3.25 -26.65
CA ILE A 383 6.34 2.69 -26.15
C ILE A 383 6.14 1.21 -25.80
N GLY A 384 7.03 0.36 -26.34
CA GLY A 384 7.13 -1.05 -25.97
C GLY A 384 7.95 -1.26 -24.69
N GLU A 385 7.54 -2.27 -23.93
CA GLU A 385 8.18 -2.76 -22.72
C GLU A 385 8.54 -4.24 -22.86
N GLU A 386 9.65 -4.65 -22.25
CA GLU A 386 10.25 -5.94 -22.55
C GLU A 386 10.82 -6.63 -21.31
N ILE A 387 10.81 -7.96 -21.33
CA ILE A 387 11.43 -8.76 -20.27
C ILE A 387 12.94 -8.55 -20.27
N THR A 388 13.45 -8.15 -19.12
CA THR A 388 14.89 -7.96 -18.88
C THR A 388 15.50 -9.16 -18.18
N ALA A 389 16.82 -9.12 -18.02
CA ALA A 389 17.50 -10.12 -17.20
C ALA A 389 17.12 -10.07 -15.71
N GLN A 390 16.66 -8.93 -15.19
CA GLN A 390 16.30 -8.82 -13.77
C GLN A 390 15.01 -9.58 -13.45
N ASP A 391 14.05 -9.54 -14.37
CA ASP A 391 12.82 -10.34 -14.29
C ASP A 391 13.17 -11.84 -14.25
N MET A 392 14.04 -12.29 -15.16
CA MET A 392 14.47 -13.70 -15.23
C MET A 392 15.26 -14.15 -14.00
N ILE A 393 16.15 -13.31 -13.46
CA ILE A 393 16.89 -13.62 -12.22
C ILE A 393 15.90 -13.78 -11.06
N THR A 394 14.90 -12.91 -10.99
CA THR A 394 13.86 -12.93 -9.95
C THR A 394 13.01 -14.20 -10.02
N LEU A 395 12.62 -14.65 -11.22
CA LEU A 395 11.98 -15.96 -11.41
C LEU A 395 12.83 -17.11 -10.86
N GLY A 396 14.15 -17.05 -11.06
CA GLY A 396 15.08 -18.00 -10.45
C GLY A 396 14.96 -18.07 -8.93
N HIS A 397 14.74 -16.93 -8.26
CA HIS A 397 14.56 -16.83 -6.81
C HIS A 397 13.16 -17.23 -6.31
N PHE A 398 12.19 -17.35 -7.23
CA PHE A 398 10.88 -17.96 -6.96
C PHE A 398 10.93 -19.50 -7.06
N GLY A 399 12.03 -20.07 -7.56
CA GLY A 399 12.21 -21.51 -7.69
C GLY A 399 12.06 -22.05 -9.12
N TYR A 400 11.91 -21.17 -10.12
CA TYR A 400 11.90 -21.57 -11.52
C TYR A 400 13.33 -21.82 -12.05
N ALA A 401 13.50 -22.83 -12.90
CA ALA A 401 14.65 -22.98 -13.76
C ALA A 401 14.45 -22.15 -15.02
N VAL A 402 15.42 -21.29 -15.35
CA VAL A 402 15.35 -20.35 -16.47
C VAL A 402 16.29 -20.75 -17.61
N ASN A 403 15.87 -20.49 -18.84
CA ASN A 403 16.59 -20.83 -20.06
C ASN A 403 17.79 -19.90 -20.25
N ASN A 404 18.99 -20.47 -20.18
CA ASN A 404 20.25 -19.74 -20.32
C ASN A 404 20.48 -19.13 -21.72
N THR A 405 19.78 -19.59 -22.76
CA THR A 405 19.88 -19.01 -24.10
C THR A 405 18.73 -18.07 -24.45
N ALA A 406 17.79 -17.82 -23.52
CA ALA A 406 16.69 -16.90 -23.79
C ALA A 406 17.22 -15.48 -24.06
N THR A 407 16.58 -14.80 -25.00
CA THR A 407 16.88 -13.40 -25.31
C THR A 407 16.36 -12.50 -24.20
N VAL A 408 17.23 -11.66 -23.65
CA VAL A 408 16.88 -10.58 -22.71
C VAL A 408 17.07 -9.23 -23.35
N HIS A 409 16.24 -8.27 -22.94
CA HIS A 409 16.28 -6.91 -23.43
C HIS A 409 16.95 -5.99 -22.40
N GLU A 410 17.59 -4.96 -22.90
CA GLU A 410 18.18 -3.87 -22.12
C GLU A 410 17.86 -2.56 -22.82
N LYS A 411 17.17 -1.66 -22.10
CA LYS A 411 16.82 -0.33 -22.59
C LYS A 411 17.69 0.69 -21.87
N LEU A 412 18.47 1.47 -22.63
CA LEU A 412 19.38 2.46 -22.07
C LEU A 412 18.94 3.86 -22.48
N SER A 413 18.89 4.77 -21.50
CA SER A 413 18.60 6.20 -21.66
C SER A 413 19.74 7.03 -21.09
N VAL A 414 19.83 8.30 -21.51
CA VAL A 414 20.71 9.31 -20.89
C VAL A 414 19.93 10.55 -20.42
N ASP A 415 18.63 10.61 -20.68
CA ASP A 415 17.72 11.69 -20.28
C ASP A 415 16.74 11.22 -19.21
N ASP A 416 16.17 12.17 -18.46
CA ASP A 416 15.15 11.94 -17.42
C ASP A 416 13.71 12.07 -17.95
N SER A 417 13.52 12.05 -19.27
CA SER A 417 12.24 12.30 -19.96
C SER A 417 11.70 13.73 -19.86
N GLY A 418 12.36 14.63 -19.13
CA GLY A 418 12.03 16.05 -19.02
C GLY A 418 12.46 16.83 -20.26
N ARG A 419 11.54 17.02 -21.22
CA ARG A 419 11.84 17.86 -22.39
C ARG A 419 11.96 19.33 -21.99
N ASN A 420 13.15 19.90 -22.21
CA ASN A 420 13.45 21.27 -21.82
C ASN A 420 13.58 22.22 -23.02
N VAL A 421 14.17 21.75 -24.12
CA VAL A 421 14.47 22.58 -25.30
C VAL A 421 14.27 21.78 -26.59
N SER A 422 14.02 22.46 -27.70
CA SER A 422 14.07 21.88 -29.05
C SER A 422 15.13 22.58 -29.87
N LEU A 423 16.04 21.78 -30.43
CA LEU A 423 17.09 22.28 -31.32
C LEU A 423 16.70 22.00 -32.77
N ILE A 424 16.77 23.02 -33.61
CA ILE A 424 16.79 22.87 -35.07
C ILE A 424 18.25 23.03 -35.50
N ALA A 425 18.87 21.92 -35.90
CA ALA A 425 20.25 21.89 -36.41
C ALA A 425 20.26 21.10 -37.73
N PRO A 426 19.89 21.74 -38.87
CA PRO A 426 19.67 21.04 -40.13
C PRO A 426 20.96 20.35 -40.60
N GLY A 427 20.90 19.05 -40.86
CA GLY A 427 22.05 18.26 -41.28
C GLY A 427 23.05 17.93 -40.15
N ALA A 428 22.83 18.37 -38.91
CA ALA A 428 23.63 17.95 -37.78
C ALA A 428 23.17 16.57 -37.26
N MET A 429 24.13 15.77 -36.81
CA MET A 429 23.92 14.46 -36.23
C MET A 429 24.03 14.55 -34.71
N ALA A 430 22.99 14.14 -34.00
CA ALA A 430 23.00 14.01 -32.55
C ALA A 430 23.07 12.53 -32.16
N VAL A 431 23.96 12.20 -31.23
CA VAL A 431 24.20 10.83 -30.77
C VAL A 431 24.38 10.76 -29.27
N ASN A 432 23.95 9.65 -28.69
CA ASN A 432 24.16 9.30 -27.29
C ASN A 432 25.17 8.15 -27.18
N ARG A 433 26.04 8.24 -26.18
CA ARG A 433 26.95 7.15 -25.78
C ARG A 433 26.23 6.24 -24.78
N PHE A 434 26.00 4.99 -25.16
CA PHE A 434 25.44 3.94 -24.31
C PHE A 434 26.48 2.86 -23.98
N SER A 435 26.34 2.26 -22.81
CA SER A 435 27.27 1.25 -22.31
C SER A 435 26.48 -0.02 -21.96
N PRO A 436 26.33 -0.98 -22.91
CA PRO A 436 25.61 -2.23 -22.66
C PRO A 436 26.10 -2.96 -21.40
N SER A 437 25.16 -3.49 -20.61
CA SER A 437 25.45 -4.30 -19.41
C SER A 437 25.87 -5.73 -19.74
N ARG A 438 25.49 -6.21 -20.94
CA ARG A 438 25.72 -7.56 -21.44
C ARG A 438 26.28 -7.52 -22.85
N TYR A 439 27.13 -8.49 -23.19
CA TYR A 439 27.66 -8.68 -24.53
C TYR A 439 27.56 -10.16 -24.91
N PRO A 440 27.50 -10.52 -26.21
CA PRO A 440 27.24 -9.62 -27.32
C PRO A 440 25.87 -8.93 -27.19
N ALA A 441 25.82 -7.63 -27.48
CA ALA A 441 24.60 -6.80 -27.44
C ALA A 441 24.20 -6.43 -28.86
N LYS A 442 23.05 -6.93 -29.30
CA LYS A 442 22.49 -6.59 -30.61
C LYS A 442 21.57 -5.39 -30.48
N VAL A 443 21.83 -4.34 -31.25
CA VAL A 443 20.94 -3.18 -31.34
C VAL A 443 19.69 -3.58 -32.10
N VAL A 444 18.51 -3.45 -31.49
CA VAL A 444 17.23 -3.85 -32.11
C VAL A 444 16.21 -2.73 -32.24
N GLY A 445 16.48 -1.59 -31.60
CA GLY A 445 15.59 -0.45 -31.71
C GLY A 445 16.19 0.85 -31.19
N LEU A 446 15.56 1.95 -31.59
CA LEU A 446 15.86 3.30 -31.13
C LEU A 446 14.55 4.04 -30.92
N THR A 447 14.33 4.54 -29.70
CA THR A 447 13.21 5.42 -29.38
C THR A 447 13.71 6.86 -29.33
N VAL A 448 13.09 7.78 -30.07
CA VAL A 448 13.54 9.19 -30.17
C VAL A 448 12.38 10.14 -29.93
N ASN A 449 12.59 11.17 -29.10
CA ASN A 449 11.60 12.23 -28.96
C ASN A 449 11.71 13.23 -30.12
N ILE A 450 10.65 13.34 -30.93
CA ILE A 450 10.60 14.22 -32.10
C ILE A 450 9.64 15.39 -31.80
N PRO A 451 10.15 16.59 -31.49
CA PRO A 451 9.34 17.72 -31.10
C PRO A 451 8.65 18.41 -32.28
N PHE A 452 7.42 18.89 -32.08
CA PHE A 452 6.85 19.92 -32.94
C PHE A 452 7.51 21.26 -32.59
N VAL A 453 8.13 21.90 -33.57
CA VAL A 453 8.76 23.21 -33.39
C VAL A 453 7.79 24.31 -33.84
N SER A 454 7.54 25.28 -32.95
CA SER A 454 6.66 26.41 -33.24
C SER A 454 7.10 27.14 -34.52
N GLY A 455 6.17 27.28 -35.46
CA GLY A 455 6.40 27.93 -36.76
C GLY A 455 6.97 27.03 -37.87
N GLN A 456 7.16 25.73 -37.63
CA GLN A 456 7.52 24.74 -38.67
C GLN A 456 6.31 23.84 -39.03
N PRO A 457 6.27 23.26 -40.25
CA PRO A 457 5.31 22.21 -40.60
C PRO A 457 5.44 20.97 -39.71
N SER A 458 4.45 20.08 -39.76
CA SER A 458 4.53 18.78 -39.08
C SER A 458 5.75 17.99 -39.59
N PRO A 459 6.53 17.35 -38.70
CA PRO A 459 7.65 16.50 -39.10
C PRO A 459 7.18 15.13 -39.64
N VAL A 460 5.88 14.78 -39.55
CA VAL A 460 5.32 13.53 -40.09
C VAL A 460 5.63 13.38 -41.58
N GLY A 461 6.16 12.22 -41.97
CA GLY A 461 6.59 11.91 -43.34
C GLY A 461 7.94 12.49 -43.75
N ALA A 462 8.57 13.32 -42.90
CA ALA A 462 9.93 13.81 -43.17
C ALA A 462 10.96 12.66 -43.05
N SER A 463 12.05 12.76 -43.80
CA SER A 463 13.14 11.78 -43.70
C SER A 463 14.01 12.02 -42.47
N LEU A 464 14.40 10.94 -41.80
CA LEU A 464 15.30 10.93 -40.66
C LEU A 464 16.35 9.84 -40.88
N ARG A 465 17.64 10.14 -40.68
CA ARG A 465 18.69 9.13 -40.82
C ARG A 465 19.04 8.59 -39.44
N LEU A 466 18.98 7.27 -39.26
CA LEU A 466 19.35 6.54 -38.06
C LEU A 466 20.77 6.01 -38.20
N VAL A 467 21.59 6.17 -37.16
CA VAL A 467 22.99 5.75 -37.18
C VAL A 467 23.41 5.00 -35.92
N VAL A 468 24.29 4.02 -36.11
CA VAL A 468 24.96 3.29 -35.02
C VAL A 468 26.46 3.19 -35.34
N PHE A 469 27.32 3.52 -34.38
CA PHE A 469 28.76 3.21 -34.43
C PHE A 469 29.26 2.89 -33.02
N ARG A 470 30.52 2.47 -32.88
CA ARG A 470 31.06 2.04 -31.58
C ARG A 470 32.33 2.77 -31.20
N ASP A 471 32.56 2.86 -29.89
CA ASP A 471 33.85 3.18 -29.28
C ASP A 471 34.36 1.92 -28.56
N PRO A 472 35.14 1.07 -29.27
CA PRO A 472 35.57 -0.22 -28.75
C PRO A 472 36.53 -0.08 -27.55
N ASP A 473 37.18 1.07 -27.40
CA ASP A 473 38.16 1.33 -26.35
C ASP A 473 37.61 2.18 -25.20
N ARG A 474 36.32 2.56 -25.26
CA ARG A 474 35.64 3.37 -24.24
C ARG A 474 36.40 4.66 -23.89
N THR A 475 36.93 5.32 -24.91
CA THR A 475 37.54 6.66 -24.81
C THR A 475 36.57 7.70 -24.23
N GLY A 476 35.27 7.45 -24.36
CA GLY A 476 34.20 8.30 -23.86
C GLY A 476 33.88 9.47 -24.80
N GLN A 477 34.50 9.52 -25.97
CA GLN A 477 34.23 10.49 -27.03
C GLN A 477 33.90 9.74 -28.33
N PRO A 478 33.04 10.29 -29.20
CA PRO A 478 32.88 9.74 -30.54
C PRO A 478 34.26 9.60 -31.21
N PRO A 479 34.61 8.41 -31.77
CA PRO A 479 35.91 8.21 -32.42
C PRO A 479 36.13 9.23 -33.52
N ALA A 480 37.37 9.69 -33.73
CA ALA A 480 37.68 10.70 -34.75
C ALA A 480 37.28 10.29 -36.18
N THR A 481 37.29 8.99 -36.47
CA THR A 481 36.76 8.39 -37.70
C THR A 481 35.64 7.43 -37.33
N GLN A 482 34.39 7.74 -37.69
CA GLN A 482 33.26 6.86 -37.34
C GLN A 482 33.11 5.74 -38.37
N GLN A 483 33.18 4.50 -37.90
CA GLN A 483 32.75 3.34 -38.65
C GLN A 483 31.26 3.12 -38.36
N PHE A 484 30.38 3.66 -39.21
CA PHE A 484 28.95 3.41 -39.10
C PHE A 484 28.67 1.93 -39.37
N LEU A 485 28.13 1.26 -38.35
CA LEU A 485 27.71 -0.13 -38.36
C LEU A 485 26.24 -0.27 -38.77
N TYR A 486 25.45 0.79 -38.56
CA TYR A 486 24.10 0.95 -39.09
C TYR A 486 23.96 2.38 -39.60
N ASP A 487 23.30 2.51 -40.74
CA ASP A 487 23.14 3.77 -41.45
C ASP A 487 21.97 3.66 -42.43
N GLN A 488 20.77 4.09 -42.01
CA GLN A 488 19.55 3.97 -42.82
C GLN A 488 18.71 5.24 -42.74
N ILE A 489 18.04 5.58 -43.83
CA ILE A 489 17.06 6.67 -43.88
C ILE A 489 15.67 6.07 -43.70
N VAL A 490 14.96 6.56 -42.68
CA VAL A 490 13.57 6.22 -42.37
C VAL A 490 12.67 7.44 -42.56
N THR A 491 11.35 7.22 -42.61
CA THR A 491 10.36 8.30 -42.57
C THR A 491 9.81 8.43 -41.16
N VAL A 492 9.63 9.66 -40.67
CA VAL A 492 8.94 9.92 -39.41
C VAL A 492 7.50 9.43 -39.54
N PRO A 493 7.06 8.46 -38.72
CA PRO A 493 5.71 7.91 -38.78
C PRO A 493 4.67 8.95 -38.33
N ASN A 494 3.39 8.57 -38.27
CA ASN A 494 2.39 9.43 -37.68
C ASN A 494 2.71 9.62 -36.19
N ILE A 495 2.87 10.86 -35.75
CA ILE A 495 3.18 11.18 -34.37
C ILE A 495 2.12 12.13 -33.83
N GLY A 496 1.51 11.78 -32.69
CA GLY A 496 0.70 12.72 -31.92
C GLY A 496 1.52 13.92 -31.46
N PHE A 497 0.91 14.95 -30.88
CA PHE A 497 1.62 16.17 -30.47
C PHE A 497 2.73 15.87 -29.43
N SER A 498 3.99 15.88 -29.89
CA SER A 498 5.26 15.81 -29.13
C SER A 498 5.48 14.58 -28.24
N ARG A 499 5.54 13.38 -28.82
CA ARG A 499 5.90 12.13 -28.11
C ARG A 499 7.17 11.45 -28.64
N PHE A 500 7.64 10.46 -27.89
CA PHE A 500 8.67 9.51 -28.31
C PHE A 500 8.15 8.65 -29.47
N VAL A 501 9.04 8.31 -30.40
CA VAL A 501 8.77 7.44 -31.55
C VAL A 501 9.72 6.26 -31.49
N GLU A 502 9.18 5.05 -31.56
CA GLU A 502 9.98 3.84 -31.62
C GLU A 502 10.29 3.44 -33.06
N PHE A 503 11.57 3.17 -33.34
CA PHE A 503 12.03 2.59 -34.59
C PHE A 503 12.63 1.21 -34.29
N ARG A 504 11.95 0.14 -34.72
CA ARG A 504 12.45 -1.25 -34.65
C ARG A 504 13.27 -1.58 -35.89
N PHE A 505 14.47 -2.14 -35.72
CA PHE A 505 15.35 -2.51 -36.85
C PHE A 505 16.36 -3.60 -36.49
N ASP A 506 16.82 -4.32 -37.51
CA ASP A 506 17.87 -5.34 -37.35
C ASP A 506 19.27 -4.68 -37.35
N GLY A 507 19.70 -4.21 -36.19
CA GLY A 507 20.96 -3.50 -36.01
C GLY A 507 22.17 -4.42 -35.78
N PRO A 508 23.37 -3.81 -35.65
CA PRO A 508 24.62 -4.55 -35.48
C PRO A 508 24.71 -5.21 -34.11
N THR A 509 25.51 -6.27 -34.04
CA THR A 509 25.94 -6.87 -32.78
C THR A 509 27.22 -6.20 -32.30
N ILE A 510 27.21 -5.74 -31.05
CA ILE A 510 28.32 -5.12 -30.35
C ILE A 510 28.92 -6.17 -29.42
N ASP A 511 30.17 -6.54 -29.61
CA ASP A 511 30.83 -7.58 -28.81
C ASP A 511 31.56 -7.02 -27.58
N SER A 512 31.90 -5.72 -27.60
CA SER A 512 32.53 -4.99 -26.49
C SER A 512 32.53 -3.48 -26.76
N GLY A 513 32.82 -2.68 -25.72
CA GLY A 513 32.94 -1.22 -25.84
C GLY A 513 31.61 -0.47 -25.75
N ASP A 514 31.67 0.86 -25.85
CA ASP A 514 30.47 1.70 -25.85
C ASP A 514 29.86 1.76 -27.26
N VAL A 515 28.55 1.95 -27.34
CA VAL A 515 27.82 2.13 -28.60
C VAL A 515 27.27 3.55 -28.67
N TYR A 516 27.46 4.19 -29.81
CA TYR A 516 26.89 5.49 -30.14
C TYR A 516 25.69 5.28 -31.04
N VAL A 517 24.52 5.73 -30.60
CA VAL A 517 23.28 5.63 -31.36
C VAL A 517 22.64 7.00 -31.44
N GLY A 518 22.10 7.34 -32.60
CA GLY A 518 21.36 8.58 -32.74
C GLY A 518 20.85 8.85 -34.13
N VAL A 519 20.58 10.13 -34.39
CA VAL A 519 19.85 10.55 -35.59
C VAL A 519 20.46 11.78 -36.24
N GLN A 520 20.21 11.93 -37.54
CA GLN A 520 20.51 13.14 -38.30
C GLN A 520 19.24 13.61 -39.01
N ALA A 521 18.82 14.84 -38.71
CA ALA A 521 17.69 15.48 -39.38
C ALA A 521 18.08 15.87 -40.82
N THR A 522 17.27 15.46 -41.79
CA THR A 522 17.55 15.67 -43.23
C THR A 522 17.12 17.05 -43.75
N ASN A 523 16.35 17.81 -42.96
CA ASN A 523 15.80 19.12 -43.29
C ASN A 523 15.61 19.96 -42.02
N THR A 524 15.04 21.15 -42.14
CA THR A 524 14.76 22.08 -41.02
C THR A 524 13.48 21.77 -40.24
N VAL A 525 12.68 20.80 -40.71
CA VAL A 525 11.34 20.48 -40.16
C VAL A 525 11.44 19.53 -38.96
N VAL A 526 12.42 18.63 -38.96
CA VAL A 526 12.63 17.69 -37.86
C VAL A 526 13.53 18.31 -36.79
N GLY A 527 12.93 18.66 -35.65
CA GLY A 527 13.68 19.10 -34.47
C GLY A 527 14.30 17.92 -33.71
N ILE A 528 15.29 18.22 -32.86
CA ILE A 528 15.88 17.29 -31.91
C ILE A 528 15.48 17.75 -30.50
N ALA A 529 14.84 16.87 -29.73
CA ALA A 529 14.49 17.17 -28.34
C ALA A 529 15.72 17.04 -27.44
N VAL A 530 15.88 18.02 -26.56
CA VAL A 530 17.01 18.13 -25.66
C VAL A 530 16.56 18.38 -24.24
N ASP A 531 17.20 17.65 -23.33
CA ASP A 531 17.05 17.76 -21.89
C ASP A 531 18.30 18.45 -21.30
N THR A 532 18.11 19.52 -20.54
CA THR A 532 19.17 20.35 -19.95
C THR A 532 19.41 20.14 -18.45
N ASN A 533 18.58 19.36 -17.76
CA ASN A 533 18.71 19.08 -16.33
C ASN A 533 18.92 17.61 -16.00
N GLY A 534 18.93 16.71 -17.00
CA GLY A 534 19.20 15.30 -16.79
C GLY A 534 20.59 14.99 -16.19
N PRO A 535 20.70 13.85 -15.48
CA PRO A 535 21.87 13.49 -14.66
C PRO A 535 23.13 13.14 -15.47
N ASP A 536 22.99 12.75 -16.74
CA ASP A 536 24.07 12.20 -17.59
C ASP A 536 24.56 13.12 -18.73
N ASN A 537 24.51 14.44 -18.51
CA ASN A 537 24.80 15.50 -19.51
C ASN A 537 26.19 15.48 -20.19
N GLN A 538 27.03 14.47 -19.94
CA GLN A 538 28.31 14.24 -20.59
C GLN A 538 28.29 13.12 -21.65
N ARG A 539 27.13 12.49 -21.90
CA ARG A 539 26.99 11.35 -22.82
C ARG A 539 26.39 11.69 -24.19
N SER A 540 25.92 12.92 -24.40
CA SER A 540 25.35 13.36 -25.68
C SER A 540 26.28 14.28 -26.46
N PHE A 541 26.30 14.08 -27.78
CA PHE A 541 27.19 14.78 -28.70
C PHE A 541 26.43 15.24 -29.93
N ILE A 542 26.86 16.36 -30.51
CA ILE A 542 26.34 16.88 -31.77
C ILE A 542 27.50 17.16 -32.74
N SER A 543 27.30 16.88 -34.03
CA SER A 543 28.33 17.13 -35.03
C SER A 543 28.49 18.63 -35.35
N THR A 544 29.73 19.10 -35.48
CA THR A 544 30.08 20.45 -35.97
C THR A 544 30.24 20.44 -37.48
N GLY A 545 29.14 20.60 -38.22
CA GLY A 545 29.14 20.69 -39.68
C GLY A 545 27.81 20.23 -40.30
N SER A 546 27.32 20.94 -41.32
CA SER A 546 26.14 20.57 -42.10
C SER A 546 26.53 19.56 -43.19
N GLY A 547 26.58 18.28 -42.84
CA GLY A 547 26.89 17.23 -43.81
C GLY A 547 25.74 17.06 -44.83
N ASN A 548 26.07 17.01 -46.12
CA ASN A 548 25.16 16.47 -47.14
C ASN A 548 24.92 14.97 -46.81
N LEU A 549 23.70 14.45 -47.04
CA LEU A 549 23.28 13.07 -46.74
C LEU A 549 24.13 11.99 -47.43
N THR A 550 25.08 12.38 -48.29
CA THR A 550 25.85 11.52 -49.18
C THR A 550 27.38 11.61 -49.00
N GLN A 551 27.94 12.35 -48.01
CA GLN A 551 29.40 12.41 -47.78
C GLN A 551 29.90 11.83 -46.43
N GLN A 552 30.58 10.69 -46.56
CA GLN A 552 31.82 10.18 -45.92
C GLN A 552 32.15 10.48 -44.44
N ASN A 553 31.95 9.46 -43.60
CA ASN A 553 32.82 8.86 -42.55
C ASN A 553 33.64 9.71 -41.56
N SER A 554 33.53 11.04 -41.54
CA SER A 554 34.28 11.88 -40.60
C SER A 554 33.45 13.08 -40.15
N PHE A 555 32.60 12.84 -39.16
CA PHE A 555 31.96 13.91 -38.40
C PHE A 555 32.87 14.31 -37.25
N THR A 556 33.12 15.61 -37.11
CA THR A 556 33.68 16.14 -35.87
C THR A 556 32.53 16.35 -34.89
N PHE A 557 32.63 15.76 -33.69
CA PHE A 557 31.63 15.90 -32.65
C PHE A 557 32.10 16.85 -31.56
N GLN A 558 31.17 17.62 -31.04
CA GLN A 558 31.32 18.38 -29.81
C GLN A 558 30.28 17.90 -28.78
N PRO A 559 30.52 18.09 -27.47
CA PRO A 559 29.48 17.88 -26.48
C PRO A 559 28.21 18.66 -26.82
N LEU A 560 27.05 18.05 -26.63
CA LEU A 560 25.78 18.73 -26.81
C LEU A 560 25.57 19.77 -25.69
N VAL A 561 25.28 21.01 -26.08
CA VAL A 561 25.03 22.13 -25.17
C VAL A 561 23.77 22.89 -25.57
N SER A 562 23.05 23.46 -24.60
CA SER A 562 21.90 24.32 -24.85
C SER A 562 22.32 25.77 -25.12
N ALA A 563 21.69 26.41 -26.11
CA ALA A 563 21.93 27.81 -26.46
C ALA A 563 21.23 28.82 -25.53
N VAL A 564 20.39 28.35 -24.60
CA VAL A 564 19.64 29.21 -23.67
C VAL A 564 20.55 29.57 -22.49
N SER A 565 21.28 30.69 -22.63
CA SER A 565 22.16 31.35 -21.65
C SER A 565 23.23 30.47 -20.96
N GLY A 566 24.44 30.43 -21.54
CA GLY A 566 25.66 29.98 -20.82
C GLY A 566 26.27 28.64 -21.24
N ALA A 567 25.77 27.99 -22.31
CA ALA A 567 26.30 26.71 -22.83
C ALA A 567 26.34 25.58 -21.77
N THR A 568 25.22 25.37 -21.07
CA THR A 568 25.03 24.21 -20.20
C THR A 568 25.00 22.92 -21.02
N ARG A 569 25.69 21.89 -20.53
CA ARG A 569 25.66 20.54 -21.09
C ARG A 569 24.22 19.99 -21.10
N ALA A 570 23.89 19.24 -22.15
CA ALA A 570 22.53 18.75 -22.36
C ALA A 570 22.52 17.33 -22.95
N ASN A 571 21.41 16.63 -22.77
CA ASN A 571 21.16 15.27 -23.25
C ASN A 571 20.25 15.29 -24.48
N PHE A 572 20.62 14.52 -25.50
CA PHE A 572 19.73 14.21 -26.60
C PHE A 572 18.72 13.16 -26.11
N MET A 573 17.43 13.43 -26.27
CA MET A 573 16.36 12.55 -25.77
C MET A 573 16.14 11.36 -26.71
N ALA A 574 16.92 10.30 -26.50
CA ALA A 574 16.81 9.05 -27.23
C ALA A 574 17.25 7.87 -26.38
N ARG A 575 16.57 6.73 -26.59
CA ARG A 575 16.77 5.48 -25.87
C ARG A 575 17.13 4.38 -26.85
N VAL A 576 18.16 3.59 -26.55
CA VAL A 576 18.52 2.41 -27.36
C VAL A 576 17.96 1.16 -26.73
N GLU A 577 17.45 0.25 -27.55
CA GLU A 577 17.11 -1.10 -27.14
C GLU A 577 18.13 -2.11 -27.67
N LEU A 578 18.59 -2.95 -26.75
CA LEU A 578 19.61 -3.96 -26.97
C LEU A 578 19.07 -5.33 -26.58
N THR A 579 19.43 -6.36 -27.33
CA THR A 579 19.17 -7.76 -26.96
C THR A 579 20.46 -8.53 -26.76
N SER A 580 20.45 -9.49 -25.84
CA SER A 580 21.57 -10.41 -25.61
C SER A 580 21.07 -11.77 -25.10
N PRO A 581 21.85 -12.85 -25.23
CA PRO A 581 21.51 -14.12 -24.58
C PRO A 581 21.66 -14.00 -23.05
N PHE A 582 20.73 -14.58 -22.29
CA PHE A 582 20.71 -14.52 -20.82
C PHE A 582 22.03 -15.00 -20.18
N ALA A 583 22.68 -16.03 -20.72
CA ALA A 583 23.99 -16.53 -20.26
C ALA A 583 25.17 -16.16 -21.18
N GLY A 584 24.98 -15.30 -22.17
CA GLY A 584 25.96 -15.03 -23.23
C GLY A 584 27.15 -14.13 -22.84
N SER A 585 27.23 -13.67 -21.58
CA SER A 585 28.23 -12.66 -21.20
C SER A 585 29.68 -13.20 -21.23
N PRO A 586 30.62 -12.53 -21.92
CA PRO A 586 32.02 -12.95 -22.03
C PRO A 586 32.76 -12.91 -20.67
N MET A 587 33.85 -13.67 -20.56
CA MET A 587 34.69 -13.65 -19.35
C MET A 587 35.25 -12.23 -19.09
N PRO A 588 35.33 -11.80 -17.82
CA PRO A 588 35.95 -10.53 -17.44
C PRO A 588 37.42 -10.51 -17.85
N THR A 589 37.95 -9.34 -18.22
CA THR A 589 39.35 -9.14 -18.60
C THR A 589 39.94 -7.99 -17.80
N LEU A 590 41.17 -8.10 -17.30
CA LEU A 590 41.84 -7.04 -16.54
C LEU A 590 42.79 -6.22 -17.43
N THR A 591 42.82 -4.90 -17.23
CA THR A 591 43.73 -3.98 -17.94
C THR A 591 44.68 -3.23 -17.00
N SER A 592 44.25 -2.81 -15.80
CA SER A 592 45.14 -2.21 -14.80
C SER A 592 44.60 -2.29 -13.37
N LEU A 593 45.46 -2.01 -12.38
CA LEU A 593 45.14 -2.03 -10.94
C LEU A 593 45.63 -0.73 -10.28
N SER A 594 44.92 -0.21 -9.27
CA SER A 594 45.32 0.98 -8.51
C SER A 594 44.77 0.94 -7.07
N PRO A 595 45.60 1.05 -6.01
CA PRO A 595 47.04 1.11 -6.08
C PRO A 595 47.59 -0.23 -6.59
N ASN A 596 48.50 -0.18 -7.55
CA ASN A 596 49.33 -1.33 -7.92
C ASN A 596 50.61 -1.40 -7.07
N VAL A 597 50.74 -0.51 -6.07
CA VAL A 597 51.86 -0.45 -5.12
C VAL A 597 51.34 -0.08 -3.73
N VAL A 598 51.58 -0.89 -2.69
CA VAL A 598 51.13 -0.63 -1.30
C VAL A 598 52.17 -1.01 -0.27
N GLN A 599 52.31 -0.35 0.88
CA GLN A 599 53.43 -0.65 1.78
C GLN A 599 53.26 -1.99 2.54
N PRO A 600 54.31 -2.80 2.74
CA PRO A 600 54.22 -4.03 3.52
C PRO A 600 53.75 -3.74 4.96
N GLY A 601 52.79 -4.53 5.45
CA GLY A 601 52.23 -4.36 6.79
C GLY A 601 51.42 -3.07 6.98
N SER A 602 51.09 -2.36 5.90
CA SER A 602 50.17 -1.23 5.98
C SER A 602 48.74 -1.69 6.27
N ALA A 603 47.89 -0.74 6.64
CA ALA A 603 46.48 -1.01 6.87
C ALA A 603 45.79 -1.57 5.62
N ALA A 604 44.66 -2.25 5.83
CA ALA A 604 43.78 -2.67 4.74
C ALA A 604 43.47 -1.50 3.78
N PHE A 605 43.31 -1.78 2.49
CA PHE A 605 43.06 -0.76 1.46
C PHE A 605 42.05 -1.24 0.42
N THR A 606 41.52 -0.31 -0.38
CA THR A 606 40.65 -0.65 -1.51
C THR A 606 41.43 -0.61 -2.82
N LEU A 607 41.38 -1.71 -3.56
CA LEU A 607 41.95 -1.88 -4.87
C LEU A 607 40.94 -1.52 -5.97
N VAL A 608 41.24 -0.51 -6.78
CA VAL A 608 40.55 -0.21 -8.05
C VAL A 608 41.09 -1.14 -9.13
N VAL A 609 40.19 -1.80 -9.84
CA VAL A 609 40.49 -2.79 -10.88
C VAL A 609 39.89 -2.30 -12.19
N GLN A 610 40.72 -2.02 -13.19
CA GLN A 610 40.27 -1.65 -14.55
C GLN A 610 40.28 -2.87 -15.46
N GLY A 611 39.36 -2.90 -16.44
CA GLY A 611 39.22 -4.02 -17.33
C GLY A 611 38.13 -3.90 -18.38
N ARG A 612 37.62 -5.04 -18.82
CA ARG A 612 36.49 -5.21 -19.75
C ARG A 612 35.59 -6.34 -19.27
N ASN A 613 34.33 -6.34 -19.70
CA ASN A 613 33.33 -7.38 -19.44
C ASN A 613 33.06 -7.65 -17.95
N PHE A 614 33.29 -6.67 -17.08
CA PHE A 614 32.82 -6.77 -15.72
C PHE A 614 31.30 -6.68 -15.71
N GLN A 615 30.69 -7.42 -14.82
CA GLN A 615 29.25 -7.41 -14.60
C GLN A 615 29.00 -6.90 -13.18
N ARG A 616 27.79 -6.45 -12.95
CA ARG A 616 27.31 -6.02 -11.64
C ARG A 616 27.53 -7.06 -10.53
N SER A 617 27.61 -8.34 -10.89
CA SER A 617 27.92 -9.48 -10.02
C SER A 617 29.40 -9.84 -9.91
N SER A 618 30.30 -9.09 -10.54
CA SER A 618 31.72 -9.39 -10.54
C SER A 618 32.35 -9.19 -9.17
N VAL A 619 33.16 -10.16 -8.76
CA VAL A 619 33.93 -10.21 -7.52
C VAL A 619 35.42 -10.31 -7.86
N VAL A 620 36.23 -9.43 -7.27
CA VAL A 620 37.68 -9.50 -7.33
C VAL A 620 38.16 -10.59 -6.38
N ARG A 621 39.09 -11.42 -6.85
CA ARG A 621 39.75 -12.47 -6.08
C ARG A 621 41.22 -12.12 -5.87
N TRP A 622 41.66 -12.18 -4.62
CA TRP A 622 43.05 -11.99 -4.19
C TRP A 622 43.67 -13.34 -3.88
N ASN A 623 44.69 -13.73 -4.66
CA ASN A 623 45.30 -15.07 -4.60
C ASN A 623 44.25 -16.20 -4.64
N GLY A 624 43.22 -16.03 -5.50
CA GLY A 624 42.13 -16.98 -5.69
C GLY A 624 40.97 -16.90 -4.69
N SER A 625 41.08 -16.10 -3.62
CA SER A 625 40.00 -15.94 -2.63
C SER A 625 39.18 -14.66 -2.88
N ASP A 626 37.86 -14.76 -2.81
CA ASP A 626 36.95 -13.63 -3.01
C ASP A 626 37.22 -12.50 -2.01
N ARG A 627 37.16 -11.26 -2.49
CA ARG A 627 37.24 -10.05 -1.67
C ARG A 627 35.96 -9.26 -1.86
N GLN A 628 35.51 -8.56 -0.81
CA GLN A 628 34.33 -7.71 -0.91
C GLN A 628 34.54 -6.72 -2.06
N THR A 629 33.67 -6.77 -3.07
CA THR A 629 33.84 -6.08 -4.34
C THR A 629 32.66 -5.18 -4.63
N THR A 630 32.94 -3.97 -5.10
CA THR A 630 31.95 -3.00 -5.59
C THR A 630 32.11 -2.86 -7.09
N PHE A 631 31.04 -3.09 -7.84
CA PHE A 631 31.00 -2.84 -9.28
C PHE A 631 30.85 -1.35 -9.57
N ILE A 632 31.71 -0.79 -10.44
CA ILE A 632 31.61 0.60 -10.88
C ILE A 632 31.08 0.69 -12.31
N SER A 633 31.65 -0.12 -13.21
CA SER A 633 31.19 -0.23 -14.60
C SER A 633 31.70 -1.53 -15.20
N GLY A 634 31.27 -1.85 -16.43
CA GLY A 634 31.79 -3.01 -17.15
C GLY A 634 33.29 -2.99 -17.45
N GLY A 635 34.00 -1.91 -17.08
CA GLY A 635 35.45 -1.83 -17.12
C GLY A 635 36.09 -1.38 -15.80
N GLN A 636 35.35 -1.28 -14.69
CA GLN A 636 35.92 -0.93 -13.39
C GLN A 636 35.23 -1.63 -12.20
N LEU A 637 36.03 -2.19 -11.27
CA LEU A 637 35.61 -2.68 -9.95
C LEU A 637 36.45 -2.03 -8.84
N ARG A 638 35.99 -2.17 -7.61
CA ARG A 638 36.76 -1.88 -6.39
C ARG A 638 36.72 -3.08 -5.45
N ALA A 639 37.81 -3.41 -4.76
CA ALA A 639 37.85 -4.56 -3.85
C ALA A 639 38.59 -4.26 -2.55
N SER A 640 38.06 -4.71 -1.41
CA SER A 640 38.67 -4.54 -0.10
C SER A 640 39.77 -5.59 0.14
N ILE A 641 41.00 -5.14 0.38
CA ILE A 641 42.17 -5.97 0.64
C ILE A 641 42.59 -5.78 2.10
N SER A 642 42.70 -6.86 2.87
CA SER A 642 42.97 -6.79 4.30
C SER A 642 44.43 -6.46 4.63
N ALA A 643 44.73 -6.00 5.85
CA ALA A 643 46.11 -5.81 6.29
C ALA A 643 46.90 -7.14 6.32
N ALA A 644 46.22 -8.25 6.58
CA ALA A 644 46.81 -9.59 6.53
C ALA A 644 47.21 -9.99 5.08
N ASP A 645 46.42 -9.57 4.09
CA ASP A 645 46.69 -9.83 2.66
C ASP A 645 47.99 -9.16 2.16
N ILE A 646 48.48 -8.14 2.87
CA ILE A 646 49.68 -7.35 2.52
C ILE A 646 50.74 -7.28 3.62
N ALA A 647 50.68 -8.18 4.61
CA ALA A 647 51.60 -8.19 5.74
C ALA A 647 53.06 -8.40 5.33
N SER A 648 53.30 -9.08 4.20
CA SER A 648 54.63 -9.38 3.67
C SER A 648 54.89 -8.62 2.37
N ALA A 649 56.12 -8.12 2.20
CA ALA A 649 56.56 -7.53 0.95
C ALA A 649 56.55 -8.58 -0.17
N GLY A 650 56.06 -8.22 -1.36
CA GLY A 650 55.92 -9.15 -2.48
C GLY A 650 54.92 -8.68 -3.52
N ASN A 651 54.43 -9.63 -4.32
CA ASN A 651 53.38 -9.40 -5.32
C ASN A 651 52.17 -10.28 -5.02
N ALA A 652 50.97 -9.72 -5.14
CA ALA A 652 49.72 -10.46 -5.04
C ALA A 652 49.04 -10.63 -6.39
N SER A 653 48.44 -11.80 -6.64
CA SER A 653 47.71 -12.11 -7.87
C SER A 653 46.25 -11.70 -7.75
N VAL A 654 45.78 -10.87 -8.67
CA VAL A 654 44.40 -10.36 -8.68
C VAL A 654 43.68 -10.82 -9.93
N THR A 655 42.53 -11.49 -9.77
CA THR A 655 41.60 -11.87 -10.86
C THR A 655 40.20 -11.31 -10.59
N VAL A 656 39.32 -11.30 -11.58
CA VAL A 656 37.89 -10.96 -11.44
C VAL A 656 37.03 -12.14 -11.84
N PHE A 657 36.03 -12.48 -11.04
CA PHE A 657 35.05 -13.52 -11.30
C PHE A 657 33.65 -12.92 -11.44
N SER A 658 32.93 -13.18 -12.53
CA SER A 658 31.51 -12.81 -12.64
C SER A 658 30.61 -14.03 -12.50
N SER A 659 29.51 -13.90 -11.74
CA SER A 659 28.57 -14.99 -11.50
C SER A 659 27.69 -15.29 -12.72
N ALA A 660 27.23 -16.53 -12.82
CA ALA A 660 26.24 -16.96 -13.80
C ALA A 660 24.93 -16.16 -13.66
N PRO A 661 24.13 -16.01 -14.75
CA PRO A 661 24.31 -16.60 -16.08
C PRO A 661 25.28 -15.82 -16.98
N GLY A 662 26.29 -16.52 -17.51
CA GLY A 662 27.43 -15.94 -18.25
C GLY A 662 28.61 -15.53 -17.35
N GLY A 663 29.76 -15.16 -17.93
CA GLY A 663 30.95 -14.71 -17.20
C GLY A 663 32.06 -15.78 -17.04
N GLY A 664 32.75 -15.76 -15.90
CA GLY A 664 33.93 -16.60 -15.61
C GLY A 664 35.02 -15.86 -14.83
N THR A 665 36.20 -16.47 -14.66
CA THR A 665 37.36 -15.83 -13.98
C THR A 665 38.34 -15.26 -15.00
N SER A 666 38.75 -13.99 -14.85
CA SER A 666 39.71 -13.32 -15.72
C SER A 666 41.13 -13.92 -15.63
N THR A 667 42.00 -13.54 -16.57
CA THR A 667 43.45 -13.60 -16.35
C THR A 667 43.88 -12.64 -15.23
N ALA A 668 45.03 -12.91 -14.58
CA ALA A 668 45.46 -12.18 -13.39
C ALA A 668 46.39 -10.98 -13.68
N LEU A 669 46.30 -9.92 -12.85
CA LEU A 669 47.27 -8.81 -12.78
C LEU A 669 47.90 -8.71 -11.37
N PRO A 670 49.14 -8.19 -11.24
CA PRO A 670 49.82 -8.11 -9.94
C PRO A 670 49.63 -6.76 -9.22
N VAL A 671 49.50 -6.80 -7.88
CA VAL A 671 49.74 -5.64 -6.99
C VAL A 671 51.10 -5.81 -6.31
N SER A 672 51.98 -4.82 -6.43
CA SER A 672 53.27 -4.76 -5.75
C SER A 672 53.12 -4.20 -4.34
N ILE A 673 53.93 -4.65 -3.40
CA ILE A 673 53.85 -4.21 -2.01
C ILE A 673 55.16 -3.44 -1.65
N SER A 674 55.18 -2.08 -1.78
CA SER A 674 56.32 -1.13 -1.58
C SER A 674 55.95 0.28 -1.00
N ALA A 675 56.91 1.19 -0.73
CA ALA A 675 56.83 2.27 0.29
C ALA A 675 56.53 3.77 -0.11
N ALA A 676 55.84 4.13 -1.21
CA ALA A 676 55.54 5.56 -1.58
C ALA A 676 54.04 5.85 -1.89
N ASN A 677 53.49 7.04 -1.56
CA ASN A 677 52.02 7.35 -1.57
C ASN A 677 51.56 8.40 -2.63
N PRO A 678 50.44 8.19 -3.34
CA PRO A 678 49.81 9.20 -4.23
C PRO A 678 48.86 10.22 -3.52
N ALA A 679 48.55 11.35 -4.17
CA ALA A 679 47.69 12.44 -3.63
C ALA A 679 46.18 12.14 -3.63
N PRO A 680 45.40 12.62 -2.63
CA PRO A 680 43.99 12.25 -2.43
C PRO A 680 43.00 12.97 -3.34
N THR A 681 41.88 12.31 -3.65
CA THR A 681 40.69 12.96 -4.27
C THR A 681 39.45 12.69 -3.42
N LEU A 682 38.46 13.58 -3.48
CA LEU A 682 37.24 13.48 -2.68
C LEU A 682 36.00 13.43 -3.57
N ALA A 683 35.10 12.48 -3.34
CA ALA A 683 33.94 12.20 -4.18
C ALA A 683 32.60 12.60 -3.54
N ARG A 684 32.31 12.18 -2.30
CA ARG A 684 31.03 12.49 -1.61
C ARG A 684 31.13 12.36 -0.08
N THR A 685 30.10 12.82 0.64
CA THR A 685 29.94 12.65 2.11
C THR A 685 28.53 12.12 2.46
N ASP A 686 28.40 11.41 3.57
CA ASP A 686 27.15 10.84 4.09
C ASP A 686 27.08 10.91 5.64
N PRO A 687 26.08 11.58 6.24
CA PRO A 687 25.12 12.44 5.54
C PRO A 687 25.84 13.63 4.89
N ASN A 688 25.23 14.21 3.85
CA ASN A 688 25.69 15.45 3.23
C ASN A 688 25.03 16.70 3.85
N ALA A 689 24.18 16.51 4.85
CA ALA A 689 23.55 17.59 5.59
C ALA A 689 23.28 17.21 7.04
N ALA A 690 23.12 18.23 7.89
CA ALA A 690 22.70 18.09 9.28
C ALA A 690 21.74 19.20 9.67
N SER A 691 20.86 18.95 10.63
CA SER A 691 19.90 19.95 11.08
C SER A 691 20.57 20.98 12.01
N LEU A 692 20.12 22.24 11.89
CA LEU A 692 20.51 23.35 12.74
C LEU A 692 20.33 23.02 14.22
N GLY A 693 21.35 23.31 15.04
CA GLY A 693 21.29 23.18 16.49
C GLY A 693 21.29 21.75 17.03
N THR A 694 21.57 20.76 16.19
CA THR A 694 21.75 19.37 16.62
C THR A 694 23.07 19.17 17.37
N GLY A 695 23.18 18.06 18.11
CA GLY A 695 24.45 17.63 18.71
C GLY A 695 25.50 17.26 17.65
N PRO A 696 26.70 16.79 18.06
CA PRO A 696 27.71 16.33 17.11
C PRO A 696 27.16 15.25 16.16
N VAL A 697 27.47 15.36 14.87
CA VAL A 697 27.01 14.44 13.83
C VAL A 697 28.19 13.62 13.30
N ASN A 698 28.01 12.29 13.25
CA ASN A 698 28.99 11.41 12.61
C ASN A 698 28.78 11.43 11.10
N ILE A 699 29.86 11.55 10.34
CA ILE A 699 29.87 11.58 8.88
C ILE A 699 30.84 10.54 8.32
N ARG A 700 30.57 10.08 7.09
CA ARG A 700 31.42 9.27 6.24
C ARG A 700 31.79 10.05 4.99
N VAL A 701 33.04 9.97 4.57
CA VAL A 701 33.63 10.78 3.50
C VAL A 701 34.35 9.85 2.54
N PHE A 702 34.00 9.88 1.25
CA PHE A 702 34.45 8.92 0.23
C PHE A 702 35.31 9.58 -0.84
N GLY A 703 36.39 8.94 -1.30
CA GLY A 703 37.36 9.50 -2.26
C GLY A 703 38.34 8.48 -2.83
N THR A 704 39.59 8.89 -3.11
CA THR A 704 40.72 7.99 -3.46
C THR A 704 42.03 8.46 -2.84
N ASN A 705 43.01 7.56 -2.74
CA ASN A 705 44.36 7.80 -2.21
C ASN A 705 44.37 8.39 -0.79
N PHE A 706 43.38 8.03 0.03
CA PHE A 706 43.45 8.24 1.47
C PHE A 706 44.46 7.25 2.08
N THR A 707 45.04 7.63 3.19
CA THR A 707 45.99 6.82 3.96
C THR A 707 45.61 6.88 5.42
N GLN A 708 46.22 6.06 6.27
CA GLN A 708 45.99 6.10 7.71
C GLN A 708 46.24 7.49 8.34
N GLY A 709 47.06 8.33 7.71
CA GLY A 709 47.31 9.71 8.14
C GLY A 709 46.33 10.76 7.58
N SER A 710 45.31 10.36 6.81
CA SER A 710 44.41 11.31 6.17
C SER A 710 43.38 11.90 7.14
N VAL A 711 43.08 13.19 6.98
CA VAL A 711 42.14 13.94 7.84
C VAL A 711 41.05 14.64 7.03
N ILE A 712 39.79 14.56 7.49
CA ILE A 712 38.66 15.30 6.96
C ILE A 712 38.78 16.76 7.40
N ARG A 713 38.54 17.68 6.47
CA ARG A 713 38.52 19.13 6.71
C ARG A 713 37.15 19.70 6.38
N LEU A 714 36.64 20.56 7.26
CA LEU A 714 35.44 21.37 6.97
C LEU A 714 35.84 22.83 6.98
N SER A 715 35.71 23.51 5.84
CA SER A 715 36.24 24.86 5.60
C SER A 715 37.73 24.98 5.93
N GLY A 716 38.51 23.95 5.59
CA GLY A 716 39.96 23.88 5.80
C GLY A 716 40.41 23.45 7.20
N ALA A 717 39.52 23.35 8.19
CA ALA A 717 39.85 22.93 9.56
C ALA A 717 39.68 21.41 9.76
N ASP A 718 40.70 20.77 10.34
CA ASP A 718 40.73 19.32 10.59
C ASP A 718 39.64 18.89 11.58
N ARG A 719 38.98 17.79 11.25
CA ARG A 719 37.97 17.14 12.10
C ARG A 719 38.53 15.83 12.64
N THR A 720 37.99 15.40 13.78
CA THR A 720 38.33 14.07 14.31
C THR A 720 37.98 13.06 13.24
N THR A 721 38.99 12.37 12.73
CA THR A 721 38.89 11.51 11.55
C THR A 721 39.43 10.14 11.91
N THR A 722 38.66 9.11 11.60
CA THR A 722 39.09 7.73 11.66
C THR A 722 39.26 7.23 10.23
N PHE A 723 40.46 6.81 9.89
CA PHE A 723 40.74 6.17 8.62
C PHE A 723 39.98 4.85 8.53
N VAL A 724 39.16 4.70 7.48
CA VAL A 724 38.45 3.44 7.20
C VAL A 724 39.18 2.69 6.10
N SER A 725 39.45 3.35 4.97
CA SER A 725 40.18 2.78 3.82
C SER A 725 40.78 3.87 2.94
N SER A 726 41.54 3.48 1.92
CA SER A 726 42.11 4.41 0.92
C SER A 726 41.08 5.17 0.09
N ILE A 727 39.79 4.89 0.27
CA ILE A 727 38.67 5.57 -0.39
C ILE A 727 37.61 6.04 0.60
N GLU A 728 37.77 5.85 1.91
CA GLU A 728 36.78 6.24 2.92
C GLU A 728 37.40 6.67 4.25
N LEU A 729 36.84 7.74 4.82
CA LEU A 729 37.12 8.23 6.17
C LEU A 729 35.80 8.38 6.93
N THR A 730 35.79 8.12 8.23
CA THR A 730 34.69 8.57 9.11
C THR A 730 35.17 9.74 9.95
N GLY A 731 34.26 10.62 10.35
CA GLY A 731 34.60 11.74 11.22
C GLY A 731 33.40 12.33 11.93
N VAL A 732 33.67 13.28 12.83
CA VAL A 732 32.62 13.96 13.59
C VAL A 732 32.57 15.43 13.18
N ILE A 733 31.39 15.90 12.80
CA ILE A 733 31.09 17.34 12.71
C ILE A 733 30.59 17.79 14.09
N PRO A 734 31.36 18.59 14.84
CA PRO A 734 30.95 19.08 16.16
C PRO A 734 29.68 19.94 16.10
N ALA A 735 28.90 19.95 17.18
CA ALA A 735 27.71 20.78 17.31
C ALA A 735 27.96 22.28 17.00
N GLY A 736 29.16 22.78 17.32
CA GLY A 736 29.56 24.16 17.02
C GLY A 736 29.49 24.53 15.53
N ASP A 737 29.70 23.56 14.62
CA ASP A 737 29.63 23.79 13.17
C ASP A 737 28.19 23.79 12.62
N LEU A 738 27.22 23.36 13.43
CA LEU A 738 25.81 23.16 13.09
C LEU A 738 24.89 24.27 13.61
N ASN A 739 25.45 25.40 14.06
CA ASN A 739 24.70 26.50 14.69
C ASN A 739 24.17 27.56 13.70
N MET A 740 24.42 27.40 12.41
CA MET A 740 24.00 28.36 11.38
C MET A 740 23.66 27.63 10.09
N ILE A 741 22.51 27.99 9.50
CA ILE A 741 22.07 27.46 8.19
C ILE A 741 23.06 27.95 7.13
N ARG A 742 23.76 27.02 6.48
CA ARG A 742 24.75 27.33 5.44
C ARG A 742 25.15 26.08 4.68
N SER A 743 25.70 26.24 3.48
CA SER A 743 26.51 25.22 2.82
C SER A 743 27.99 25.51 3.10
N VAL A 744 28.76 24.51 3.53
CA VAL A 744 30.20 24.62 3.85
C VAL A 744 31.02 23.62 3.04
N PRO A 745 32.21 24.02 2.52
CA PRO A 745 33.07 23.11 1.77
C PRO A 745 33.75 22.09 2.69
N LEU A 746 33.86 20.86 2.23
CA LEU A 746 34.47 19.70 2.88
C LEU A 746 35.58 19.14 1.96
N SER A 747 36.77 18.86 2.51
CA SER A 747 37.93 18.30 1.81
C SER A 747 38.66 17.24 2.63
N VAL A 748 39.68 16.57 2.07
CA VAL A 748 40.54 15.60 2.76
C VAL A 748 42.01 15.91 2.49
N PHE A 749 42.86 15.79 3.52
CA PHE A 749 44.31 15.96 3.42
C PHE A 749 45.05 14.65 3.73
N THR A 750 46.10 14.32 2.97
CA THR A 750 46.97 13.13 3.14
C THR A 750 48.45 13.53 3.29
N PRO A 751 49.17 13.08 4.33
CA PRO A 751 50.59 13.40 4.56
C PRO A 751 51.55 12.68 3.59
N GLY A 752 52.77 13.23 3.40
CA GLY A 752 53.80 12.70 2.48
C GLY A 752 54.54 11.43 2.96
N PRO A 753 55.37 10.79 2.09
CA PRO A 753 55.89 11.28 0.80
C PRO A 753 54.92 11.08 -0.39
N GLY A 754 54.64 12.15 -1.16
CA GLY A 754 53.81 12.15 -2.39
C GLY A 754 52.32 12.56 -2.25
N GLY A 755 51.80 12.75 -1.03
CA GLY A 755 50.39 13.11 -0.70
C GLY A 755 49.92 14.53 -1.09
N GLY A 756 48.94 15.11 -0.36
CA GLY A 756 48.34 16.44 -0.67
C GLY A 756 46.91 16.67 -0.15
N THR A 757 46.24 17.76 -0.56
CA THR A 757 44.81 18.03 -0.30
C THR A 757 43.94 17.65 -1.51
N SER A 758 42.74 17.12 -1.28
CA SER A 758 41.76 16.78 -2.31
C SER A 758 41.02 18.00 -2.89
N ASN A 759 40.13 17.76 -3.86
CA ASN A 759 39.04 18.68 -4.20
C ASN A 759 38.01 18.82 -3.07
N GLU A 760 37.11 19.81 -3.15
CA GLU A 760 36.08 20.10 -2.13
C GLU A 760 34.67 19.67 -2.57
N ILE A 761 33.79 19.32 -1.62
CA ILE A 761 32.34 19.06 -1.81
C ILE A 761 31.51 19.83 -0.77
N SER A 762 30.20 20.01 -0.98
CA SER A 762 29.34 20.76 -0.05
C SER A 762 28.75 19.90 1.07
N PHE A 763 28.74 20.41 2.30
CA PHE A 763 27.98 19.89 3.45
C PHE A 763 27.00 20.97 3.94
N SER A 764 25.72 20.63 4.05
CA SER A 764 24.64 21.61 4.32
C SER A 764 24.12 21.54 5.74
N VAL A 765 24.00 22.69 6.41
CA VAL A 765 23.23 22.82 7.66
C VAL A 765 21.84 23.35 7.31
N ILE A 766 20.79 22.59 7.63
CA ILE A 766 19.40 22.87 7.20
C ILE A 766 18.44 23.06 8.39
N ASN A 767 17.29 23.71 8.17
CA ASN A 767 16.22 23.78 9.16
C ASN A 767 15.19 22.65 8.95
N CYS A 768 14.61 22.13 10.03
CA CYS A 768 13.58 21.10 9.96
C CYS A 768 12.17 21.68 10.13
N GLY A 769 11.31 21.44 9.14
CA GLY A 769 9.88 21.70 9.23
C GLY A 769 9.11 20.43 9.60
N PHE A 770 8.18 20.53 10.55
CA PHE A 770 7.33 19.44 11.01
C PHE A 770 5.85 19.82 10.86
N SER A 771 5.00 18.90 10.39
CA SER A 771 3.55 19.06 10.41
C SER A 771 2.87 17.72 10.65
N LEU A 772 1.68 17.72 11.27
CA LEU A 772 0.87 16.51 11.45
C LEU A 772 -0.21 16.43 10.38
N SER A 773 -0.60 15.22 9.97
CA SER A 773 -1.75 15.01 9.07
C SER A 773 -3.06 15.53 9.67
N THR A 774 -3.13 15.67 10.99
CA THR A 774 -4.23 16.33 11.69
C THR A 774 -3.77 16.91 13.03
N SER A 775 -4.49 17.91 13.53
CA SER A 775 -4.25 18.54 14.84
C SER A 775 -5.31 18.19 15.88
N ASN A 776 -6.42 17.55 15.50
CA ASN A 776 -7.45 17.13 16.45
C ASN A 776 -8.16 15.81 16.05
N ARG A 777 -8.61 15.07 17.05
CA ARG A 777 -9.43 13.86 16.92
C ARG A 777 -10.46 13.78 18.05
N SER A 778 -11.63 13.25 17.73
CA SER A 778 -12.72 13.00 18.69
C SER A 778 -13.17 11.55 18.64
N TYR A 779 -13.31 10.92 19.81
CA TYR A 779 -13.76 9.53 19.93
C TYR A 779 -14.99 9.40 20.82
N SER A 780 -15.72 8.29 20.62
CA SER A 780 -16.73 7.82 21.57
C SER A 780 -16.10 7.46 22.92
N SER A 781 -16.93 7.23 23.93
CA SER A 781 -16.53 6.75 25.25
C SER A 781 -15.87 5.36 25.25
N LYS A 782 -15.92 4.61 24.14
CA LYS A 782 -15.28 3.28 24.01
C LYS A 782 -13.78 3.38 23.75
N THR A 783 -13.10 2.24 23.86
CA THR A 783 -11.70 2.11 23.47
C THR A 783 -11.53 2.39 21.97
N ALA A 784 -10.42 3.00 21.59
CA ALA A 784 -10.06 3.22 20.18
C ALA A 784 -8.55 3.04 19.98
N SER A 785 -8.16 2.75 18.74
CA SER A 785 -6.78 2.76 18.27
C SER A 785 -6.73 3.56 16.99
N ASP A 786 -5.74 4.42 16.83
CA ASP A 786 -5.61 5.31 15.67
C ASP A 786 -4.12 5.63 15.41
N GLY A 787 -3.85 6.38 14.35
CA GLY A 787 -2.53 6.88 14.00
C GLY A 787 -2.57 8.33 13.54
N VAL A 788 -1.42 9.00 13.64
CA VAL A 788 -1.21 10.31 13.03
C VAL A 788 0.12 10.35 12.32
N THR A 789 0.15 10.94 11.13
CA THR A 789 1.37 11.03 10.33
C THR A 789 2.10 12.32 10.67
N LEU A 790 3.36 12.22 11.08
CA LEU A 790 4.30 13.31 11.14
C LEU A 790 4.99 13.46 9.79
N ASN A 791 4.72 14.57 9.10
CA ASN A 791 5.45 14.98 7.91
C ASN A 791 6.68 15.79 8.30
N THR A 792 7.77 15.58 7.56
CA THR A 792 9.03 16.31 7.72
C THR A 792 9.46 16.89 6.39
N GLY A 793 10.00 18.11 6.39
CA GLY A 793 10.56 18.72 5.17
C GLY A 793 11.82 18.03 4.62
N ASN A 794 12.45 17.13 5.39
CA ASN A 794 13.62 16.35 4.97
C ASN A 794 13.75 15.06 5.81
N SER A 795 14.27 13.98 5.21
CA SER A 795 14.48 12.67 5.86
C SER A 795 15.49 12.70 7.01
N VAL A 796 16.41 13.68 7.07
CA VAL A 796 17.37 13.82 8.18
C VAL A 796 16.75 14.43 9.45
N CYS A 797 15.50 14.91 9.40
CA CYS A 797 14.85 15.56 10.52
C CYS A 797 14.46 14.58 11.62
N GLY A 798 15.22 14.57 12.72
CA GLY A 798 14.92 13.79 13.92
C GLY A 798 13.74 14.36 14.73
N TRP A 799 12.97 13.49 15.36
CA TRP A 799 11.81 13.85 16.19
C TRP A 799 11.54 12.82 17.29
N THR A 800 10.73 13.23 18.28
CA THR A 800 10.24 12.42 19.40
C THR A 800 8.72 12.54 19.52
N ALA A 801 8.10 11.56 20.18
CA ALA A 801 6.67 11.51 20.43
C ALA A 801 6.39 11.22 21.92
N GLY A 802 5.47 11.97 22.52
CA GLY A 802 5.06 11.81 23.92
C GLY A 802 3.58 12.12 24.14
N SER A 803 3.02 11.64 25.25
CA SER A 803 1.65 11.95 25.68
C SER A 803 1.64 12.60 27.06
N ASP A 804 0.70 13.52 27.29
CA ASP A 804 0.43 14.13 28.61
C ASP A 804 -0.63 13.37 29.43
N ALA A 805 -1.27 12.34 28.87
CA ALA A 805 -2.43 11.68 29.45
C ALA A 805 -2.26 10.16 29.52
N ALA A 806 -2.41 9.59 30.72
CA ALA A 806 -2.19 8.14 30.95
C ALA A 806 -3.15 7.21 30.18
N TRP A 807 -4.33 7.71 29.80
CA TRP A 807 -5.34 6.98 29.02
C TRP A 807 -5.09 7.06 27.50
N LEU A 808 -4.09 7.84 27.06
CA LEU A 808 -3.71 8.05 25.67
C LEU A 808 -2.26 7.56 25.48
N LYS A 809 -2.07 6.38 24.91
CA LYS A 809 -0.77 5.70 24.90
C LYS A 809 -0.20 5.63 23.49
N ILE A 810 1.03 6.11 23.29
CA ILE A 810 1.75 5.92 22.03
C ILE A 810 2.31 4.49 22.02
N SER A 811 1.92 3.72 21.00
CA SER A 811 2.29 2.31 20.84
C SER A 811 3.68 2.20 20.23
N THR A 812 3.88 2.78 19.04
CA THR A 812 5.16 2.88 18.32
C THR A 812 5.02 3.90 17.18
N PRO A 813 6.14 4.49 16.71
CA PRO A 813 7.43 4.69 17.39
C PRO A 813 7.42 5.90 18.35
N LEU A 814 8.32 5.91 19.36
CA LEU A 814 8.48 7.03 20.32
C LEU A 814 9.53 8.08 19.88
N SER A 815 10.35 7.75 18.90
CA SER A 815 11.35 8.64 18.28
C SER A 815 11.74 8.11 16.90
N GLY A 816 12.21 8.98 16.02
CA GLY A 816 12.69 8.59 14.69
C GLY A 816 13.25 9.78 13.91
N SER A 817 13.48 9.59 12.61
CA SER A 817 13.87 10.64 11.67
C SER A 817 13.05 10.55 10.38
N GLY A 818 12.83 11.69 9.72
CA GLY A 818 12.02 11.75 8.51
C GLY A 818 10.52 11.53 8.77
N LYS A 819 9.73 11.38 7.72
CA LYS A 819 8.28 11.19 7.83
C LYS A 819 7.95 9.87 8.55
N SER A 820 6.94 9.84 9.42
CA SER A 820 6.56 8.64 10.17
C SER A 820 5.10 8.65 10.64
N VAL A 821 4.52 7.47 10.88
CA VAL A 821 3.17 7.31 11.43
C VAL A 821 3.27 6.91 12.89
N ILE A 822 2.67 7.69 13.78
CA ILE A 822 2.66 7.47 15.22
C ILE A 822 1.35 6.80 15.61
N LYS A 823 1.41 5.52 15.98
CA LYS A 823 0.25 4.76 16.44
C LYS A 823 -0.01 5.03 17.92
N TYR A 824 -1.26 5.21 18.29
CA TYR A 824 -1.66 5.39 19.69
C TYR A 824 -2.99 4.69 20.00
N THR A 825 -3.20 4.36 21.27
CA THR A 825 -4.45 3.82 21.79
C THR A 825 -5.11 4.79 22.74
N VAL A 826 -6.44 4.74 22.77
CA VAL A 826 -7.32 5.51 23.64
C VAL A 826 -8.07 4.51 24.51
N ASP A 827 -7.78 4.49 25.79
CA ASP A 827 -8.51 3.68 26.77
C ASP A 827 -9.99 4.16 26.86
N PRO A 828 -10.95 3.33 27.29
CA PRO A 828 -12.36 3.76 27.42
C PRO A 828 -12.54 4.86 28.48
N ASN A 829 -13.49 5.77 28.25
CA ASN A 829 -13.94 6.76 29.22
C ASN A 829 -15.21 6.28 29.93
N ASN A 830 -15.05 5.78 31.14
CA ASN A 830 -16.16 5.26 31.96
C ASN A 830 -16.83 6.32 32.84
N THR A 831 -16.52 7.61 32.63
CA THR A 831 -17.10 8.72 33.38
C THR A 831 -18.11 9.48 32.52
N PRO A 832 -19.12 10.14 33.11
CA PRO A 832 -20.15 10.84 32.35
C PRO A 832 -19.64 12.15 31.68
N ASN A 833 -18.41 12.58 31.96
CA ASN A 833 -17.85 13.83 31.48
C ASN A 833 -16.86 13.59 30.32
N VAL A 834 -16.81 14.54 29.38
CA VAL A 834 -15.80 14.59 28.33
C VAL A 834 -14.40 14.72 28.96
N ARG A 835 -13.40 14.10 28.35
CA ARG A 835 -11.98 14.30 28.68
C ARG A 835 -11.13 14.64 27.46
N THR A 836 -10.03 15.36 27.68
CA THR A 836 -9.08 15.79 26.65
C THR A 836 -7.64 15.46 27.06
N GLY A 837 -6.80 15.17 26.08
CA GLY A 837 -5.37 14.87 26.24
C GLY A 837 -4.61 15.18 24.96
N ASN A 838 -3.30 15.35 25.03
CA ASN A 838 -2.47 15.72 23.90
C ASN A 838 -1.38 14.69 23.63
N LEU A 839 -1.08 14.50 22.34
CA LEU A 839 0.17 13.92 21.87
C LEU A 839 1.05 15.03 21.31
N THR A 840 2.31 15.08 21.77
CA THR A 840 3.34 15.97 21.23
C THR A 840 4.29 15.16 20.37
N ILE A 841 4.34 15.44 19.06
CA ILE A 841 5.06 14.65 18.06
C ILE A 841 5.86 15.61 17.17
N GLY A 842 7.19 15.51 17.18
CA GLY A 842 8.05 16.45 16.42
C GLY A 842 7.80 17.92 16.77
N GLY A 843 7.40 18.19 18.03
CA GLY A 843 7.00 19.52 18.51
C GLY A 843 5.59 19.98 18.09
N GLN A 844 4.88 19.21 17.27
CA GLN A 844 3.49 19.46 16.89
C GLN A 844 2.52 18.81 17.89
N THR A 845 1.32 19.38 18.04
CA THR A 845 0.33 18.89 19.00
C THR A 845 -0.88 18.29 18.28
N LEU A 846 -1.23 17.05 18.63
CA LEU A 846 -2.51 16.43 18.33
C LEU A 846 -3.37 16.42 19.59
N GLN A 847 -4.49 17.16 19.56
CA GLN A 847 -5.46 17.17 20.64
C GLN A 847 -6.47 16.03 20.46
N VAL A 848 -6.58 15.15 21.44
CA VAL A 848 -7.53 14.06 21.47
C VAL A 848 -8.63 14.38 22.48
N ARG A 849 -9.88 14.34 22.03
CA ARG A 849 -11.08 14.52 22.85
C ARG A 849 -11.89 13.23 22.88
N GLN A 850 -12.38 12.83 24.04
CA GLN A 850 -13.18 11.61 24.18
C GLN A 850 -14.49 11.91 24.92
N ALA A 851 -15.60 11.46 24.33
CA ALA A 851 -16.95 11.65 24.86
C ALA A 851 -17.13 10.99 26.24
N GLY A 852 -18.06 11.52 27.03
CA GLY A 852 -18.52 10.90 28.28
C GLY A 852 -19.37 9.66 28.04
N LEU A 853 -19.45 8.78 29.04
CA LEU A 853 -20.33 7.62 29.04
C LEU A 853 -21.80 8.06 29.17
N LEU A 854 -22.61 7.74 28.17
CA LEU A 854 -24.06 7.94 28.18
C LEU A 854 -24.77 6.70 28.73
N THR A 855 -25.68 6.90 29.68
CA THR A 855 -26.63 5.87 30.11
C THR A 855 -28.01 6.17 29.55
N THR A 856 -28.57 5.27 28.73
CA THR A 856 -29.89 5.43 28.12
C THR A 856 -30.85 4.38 28.68
N VAL A 857 -32.03 4.82 29.10
CA VAL A 857 -33.07 3.97 29.70
C VAL A 857 -34.46 4.37 29.23
N SER A 858 -35.44 3.48 29.38
CA SER A 858 -36.86 3.81 29.17
C SER A 858 -37.28 4.97 30.09
N ALA A 859 -37.94 5.98 29.53
CA ALA A 859 -38.39 7.15 30.30
C ALA A 859 -39.54 6.82 31.26
N ALA A 860 -40.18 5.67 31.11
CA ALA A 860 -41.32 5.25 31.93
C ALA A 860 -40.90 4.46 33.18
N ASN A 861 -39.86 3.62 33.08
CA ASN A 861 -39.45 2.73 34.17
C ASN A 861 -37.95 2.68 34.46
N PHE A 862 -37.13 3.44 33.73
CA PHE A 862 -35.67 3.44 33.82
C PHE A 862 -35.01 2.08 33.56
N GLY A 863 -35.68 1.19 32.82
CA GLY A 863 -35.14 -0.09 32.38
C GLY A 863 -34.18 0.04 31.18
N PRO A 864 -33.24 -0.91 31.00
CA PRO A 864 -32.17 -0.84 29.99
C PRO A 864 -32.59 -1.27 28.57
N SER A 865 -33.81 -1.81 28.42
CA SER A 865 -34.34 -2.28 27.13
C SER A 865 -35.45 -1.36 26.64
N VAL A 866 -35.38 -1.01 25.36
CA VAL A 866 -36.30 -0.05 24.71
C VAL A 866 -36.77 -0.62 23.37
N THR A 867 -37.70 0.04 22.69
CA THR A 867 -38.15 -0.36 21.34
C THR A 867 -37.96 0.77 20.36
N ALA A 868 -38.10 0.48 19.07
CA ALA A 868 -38.36 1.52 18.08
C ALA A 868 -39.57 2.36 18.52
N GLU A 869 -39.47 3.67 18.31
CA GLU A 869 -40.47 4.66 18.67
C GLU A 869 -40.74 4.84 20.19
N ALA A 870 -39.99 4.18 21.07
CA ALA A 870 -40.13 4.35 22.52
C ALA A 870 -39.62 5.72 23.01
N ILE A 871 -40.19 6.20 24.13
CA ILE A 871 -39.71 7.40 24.84
C ILE A 871 -38.60 6.98 25.80
N VAL A 872 -37.43 7.62 25.69
CA VAL A 872 -36.24 7.28 26.46
C VAL A 872 -35.60 8.51 27.10
N SER A 873 -34.85 8.27 28.18
CA SER A 873 -34.04 9.27 28.88
C SER A 873 -32.56 8.88 28.81
N GLY A 874 -31.71 9.81 28.39
CA GLY A 874 -30.26 9.69 28.37
C GLY A 874 -29.60 10.57 29.43
N PHE A 875 -28.64 10.03 30.19
CA PHE A 875 -27.93 10.70 31.27
C PHE A 875 -26.40 10.70 31.05
N ALA A 876 -25.80 11.90 31.10
CA ALA A 876 -24.36 12.16 31.03
C ALA A 876 -24.13 13.65 31.38
N GLY A 877 -22.88 14.11 31.49
CA GLY A 877 -22.55 15.49 31.82
C GLY A 877 -22.45 16.41 30.59
N GLY A 878 -22.91 17.65 30.71
CA GLY A 878 -22.72 18.70 29.72
C GLY A 878 -23.60 18.58 28.46
N LEU A 879 -24.76 17.91 28.56
CA LEU A 879 -25.59 17.58 27.39
C LEU A 879 -26.28 18.78 26.73
N ALA A 880 -26.48 19.88 27.46
CA ALA A 880 -27.06 21.13 26.95
C ALA A 880 -26.58 22.36 27.74
N THR A 881 -26.65 23.54 27.14
CA THR A 881 -26.29 24.83 27.78
C THR A 881 -27.40 25.42 28.65
N GLY A 882 -28.62 24.88 28.57
CA GLY A 882 -29.79 25.32 29.32
C GLY A 882 -30.86 24.23 29.37
N THR A 883 -31.91 24.47 30.16
CA THR A 883 -33.05 23.57 30.29
C THR A 883 -34.16 23.99 29.34
N LEU A 884 -34.53 23.15 28.37
CA LEU A 884 -35.55 23.44 27.37
C LEU A 884 -36.50 22.26 27.18
N VAL A 885 -37.76 22.59 26.85
CA VAL A 885 -38.83 21.64 26.51
C VAL A 885 -39.30 21.93 25.09
N ALA A 886 -39.54 20.90 24.28
CA ALA A 886 -40.09 21.07 22.93
C ALA A 886 -41.55 21.55 22.98
N THR A 887 -41.90 22.52 22.13
CA THR A 887 -43.23 23.15 22.09
C THR A 887 -44.00 22.92 20.78
N THR A 888 -43.41 22.17 19.84
CA THR A 888 -43.95 21.95 18.48
C THR A 888 -44.14 20.47 18.16
N THR A 889 -45.07 20.18 17.25
CA THR A 889 -45.26 18.87 16.61
C THR A 889 -45.26 19.06 15.08
N PRO A 890 -44.39 18.38 14.30
CA PRO A 890 -43.41 17.36 14.70
C PRO A 890 -42.36 17.88 15.70
N LEU A 891 -41.87 16.98 16.56
CA LEU A 891 -40.85 17.30 17.56
C LEU A 891 -39.53 17.67 16.86
N PRO A 892 -38.75 18.63 17.42
CA PRO A 892 -37.49 19.03 16.83
C PRO A 892 -36.42 17.93 17.00
N THR A 893 -35.54 17.80 16.01
CA THR A 893 -34.34 16.93 16.09
C THR A 893 -33.10 17.67 16.60
N ASN A 894 -33.21 18.98 16.78
CA ASN A 894 -32.24 19.82 17.48
C ASN A 894 -32.97 20.75 18.45
N LEU A 895 -32.62 20.72 19.74
CA LEU A 895 -33.22 21.56 20.78
C LEU A 895 -32.11 22.26 21.55
N GLY A 896 -32.03 23.58 21.41
CA GLY A 896 -30.98 24.39 22.06
C GLY A 896 -29.56 23.98 21.67
N GLY A 897 -29.35 23.53 20.43
CA GLY A 897 -28.05 23.04 19.94
C GLY A 897 -27.79 21.55 20.22
N THR A 898 -28.61 20.91 21.06
CA THR A 898 -28.49 19.49 21.39
C THR A 898 -29.18 18.64 20.32
N SER A 899 -28.51 17.61 19.81
CA SER A 899 -29.10 16.60 18.92
C SER A 899 -28.70 15.19 19.35
N VAL A 900 -29.56 14.21 19.03
CA VAL A 900 -29.31 12.80 19.35
C VAL A 900 -29.34 11.98 18.07
N ARG A 901 -28.29 11.20 17.85
CA ARG A 901 -28.16 10.23 16.75
C ARG A 901 -28.25 8.82 17.31
N VAL A 902 -29.10 8.01 16.71
CA VAL A 902 -29.29 6.58 17.03
C VAL A 902 -28.84 5.77 15.83
N THR A 903 -27.81 4.97 16.02
CA THR A 903 -27.29 4.03 15.03
C THR A 903 -27.72 2.64 15.44
N ASP A 904 -28.54 1.99 14.61
CA ASP A 904 -29.06 0.64 14.92
C ASP A 904 -28.00 -0.45 14.76
N ALA A 905 -28.39 -1.70 15.03
CA ALA A 905 -27.51 -2.86 14.94
C ALA A 905 -27.01 -3.18 13.52
N ALA A 906 -27.64 -2.61 12.48
CA ALA A 906 -27.18 -2.71 11.09
C ALA A 906 -26.28 -1.52 10.69
N GLY A 907 -25.94 -0.63 11.63
CA GLY A 907 -25.10 0.54 11.37
C GLY A 907 -25.84 1.72 10.76
N THR A 908 -27.18 1.73 10.71
CA THR A 908 -27.94 2.81 10.07
C THR A 908 -28.20 3.96 11.06
N PRO A 909 -27.67 5.18 10.80
CA PRO A 909 -27.86 6.32 11.69
C PRO A 909 -29.18 7.07 11.44
N ARG A 910 -29.86 7.49 12.51
CA ARG A 910 -31.10 8.28 12.45
C ARG A 910 -31.09 9.38 13.52
N ASN A 911 -31.51 10.58 13.16
CA ASN A 911 -31.71 11.66 14.13
C ASN A 911 -33.01 11.45 14.92
N SER A 912 -32.96 11.70 16.23
CA SER A 912 -34.09 11.48 17.13
C SER A 912 -34.90 12.75 17.38
N ALA A 913 -36.21 12.57 17.49
CA ALA A 913 -37.12 13.59 18.00
C ALA A 913 -36.87 13.84 19.49
N LEU A 914 -36.74 15.11 19.89
CA LEU A 914 -36.39 15.52 21.25
C LEU A 914 -37.59 16.10 21.99
N PHE A 915 -37.80 15.65 23.23
CA PHE A 915 -38.83 16.18 24.13
C PHE A 915 -38.27 17.25 25.07
N PHE A 916 -37.07 17.01 25.59
CA PHE A 916 -36.47 17.80 26.66
C PHE A 916 -34.94 17.70 26.63
N VAL A 917 -34.26 18.80 26.98
CA VAL A 917 -32.80 18.84 27.16
C VAL A 917 -32.45 19.64 28.42
N SER A 918 -31.39 19.24 29.10
CA SER A 918 -30.75 19.93 30.23
C SER A 918 -29.27 19.56 30.29
N ALA A 919 -28.51 20.18 31.19
CA ALA A 919 -27.08 19.89 31.35
C ALA A 919 -26.79 18.40 31.64
N ASN A 920 -27.71 17.66 32.27
CA ASN A 920 -27.46 16.29 32.74
C ASN A 920 -28.42 15.24 32.16
N GLN A 921 -29.40 15.65 31.35
CA GLN A 921 -30.45 14.76 30.87
C GLN A 921 -31.02 15.22 29.53
N VAL A 922 -31.25 14.27 28.63
CA VAL A 922 -31.99 14.47 27.37
C VAL A 922 -33.09 13.41 27.28
N ASN A 923 -34.33 13.83 27.01
CA ASN A 923 -35.42 12.91 26.70
C ASN A 923 -35.72 12.96 25.20
N PHE A 924 -35.75 11.80 24.57
CA PHE A 924 -35.89 11.67 23.12
C PHE A 924 -36.67 10.41 22.76
N GLN A 925 -37.13 10.33 21.51
CA GLN A 925 -37.77 9.15 20.96
C GLN A 925 -36.72 8.30 20.23
N ILE A 926 -36.70 6.99 20.44
CA ILE A 926 -35.98 6.09 19.54
C ILE A 926 -36.62 6.20 18.15
N PRO A 927 -35.86 6.49 17.08
CA PRO A 927 -36.46 6.72 15.76
C PRO A 927 -37.26 5.52 15.24
N ALA A 928 -38.32 5.81 14.47
CA ALA A 928 -39.05 4.78 13.74
C ALA A 928 -38.10 4.01 12.78
N GLY A 929 -38.35 2.71 12.61
CA GLY A 929 -37.52 1.85 11.77
C GLY A 929 -36.15 1.46 12.35
N THR A 930 -35.86 1.80 13.62
CA THR A 930 -34.68 1.29 14.33
C THR A 930 -34.79 -0.22 14.51
N LEU A 931 -33.84 -0.98 13.99
CA LEU A 931 -33.83 -2.45 14.07
C LEU A 931 -33.54 -2.94 15.49
N THR A 932 -34.02 -4.15 15.81
CA THR A 932 -33.71 -4.83 17.07
C THR A 932 -32.23 -5.20 17.15
N GLY A 933 -31.65 -5.12 18.35
CA GLY A 933 -30.22 -5.35 18.62
C GLY A 933 -29.62 -4.21 19.43
N ASP A 934 -28.31 -4.23 19.63
CA ASP A 934 -27.62 -3.15 20.34
C ASP A 934 -27.51 -1.91 19.44
N ALA A 935 -28.17 -0.84 19.84
CA ALA A 935 -28.07 0.45 19.17
C ALA A 935 -27.06 1.35 19.89
N THR A 936 -26.26 2.08 19.12
CA THR A 936 -25.38 3.13 19.63
C THR A 936 -26.12 4.45 19.66
N ILE A 937 -26.04 5.15 20.80
CA ILE A 937 -26.65 6.44 21.04
C ILE A 937 -25.54 7.46 21.21
N GLU A 938 -25.59 8.54 20.42
CA GLU A 938 -24.63 9.64 20.44
C GLU A 938 -25.36 10.97 20.63
N ILE A 939 -24.90 11.77 21.58
CA ILE A 939 -25.45 13.11 21.85
C ILE A 939 -24.43 14.15 21.45
N PHE A 940 -24.88 15.09 20.61
CA PHE A 940 -24.08 16.21 20.12
C PHE A 940 -24.61 17.51 20.73
N LEU A 941 -23.70 18.42 21.07
CA LEU A 941 -24.01 19.81 21.42
C LEU A 941 -23.30 20.72 20.44
N ASN A 942 -24.05 21.50 19.67
CA ASN A 942 -23.54 22.37 18.61
C ASN A 942 -22.66 21.62 17.58
N GLY A 943 -23.00 20.35 17.31
CA GLY A 943 -22.27 19.48 16.38
C GLY A 943 -21.07 18.74 16.98
N GLU A 944 -20.71 19.00 18.24
CA GLU A 944 -19.62 18.31 18.93
C GLU A 944 -20.15 17.12 19.74
N LEU A 945 -19.54 15.94 19.60
CA LEU A 945 -19.94 14.73 20.34
C LEU A 945 -19.64 14.90 21.83
N ILE A 946 -20.65 14.92 22.69
CA ILE A 946 -20.48 15.11 24.15
C ILE A 946 -20.56 13.79 24.90
N ALA A 947 -21.49 12.92 24.52
CA ALA A 947 -21.73 11.67 25.20
C ALA A 947 -22.09 10.56 24.22
N SER A 948 -21.68 9.34 24.54
CA SER A 948 -22.02 8.15 23.75
C SER A 948 -22.20 6.92 24.63
N GLY A 949 -23.09 6.02 24.22
CA GLY A 949 -23.40 4.77 24.93
C GLY A 949 -24.18 3.80 24.05
N THR A 950 -24.53 2.65 24.59
CA THR A 950 -25.33 1.63 23.88
C THR A 950 -26.62 1.32 24.65
N VAL A 951 -27.68 0.97 23.93
CA VAL A 951 -28.96 0.52 24.50
C VAL A 951 -29.50 -0.67 23.71
N SER A 952 -30.15 -1.62 24.41
CA SER A 952 -30.73 -2.80 23.77
C SER A 952 -32.11 -2.46 23.20
N VAL A 953 -32.27 -2.54 21.88
CA VAL A 953 -33.53 -2.34 21.17
C VAL A 953 -34.21 -3.69 20.92
N GLN A 954 -35.47 -3.83 21.31
CA GLN A 954 -36.24 -5.05 21.22
C GLN A 954 -37.59 -4.81 20.52
N THR A 955 -38.24 -5.88 20.05
CA THR A 955 -39.56 -5.80 19.38
C THR A 955 -40.63 -5.21 20.31
N VAL A 956 -40.64 -5.68 21.56
CA VAL A 956 -41.45 -5.13 22.66
C VAL A 956 -40.56 -4.96 23.89
N ALA A 957 -40.80 -3.89 24.65
CA ALA A 957 -40.18 -3.60 25.94
C ALA A 957 -41.19 -2.77 26.76
N PRO A 958 -42.30 -3.38 27.19
CA PRO A 958 -43.44 -2.65 27.73
C PRO A 958 -43.04 -1.93 29.02
N SER A 959 -43.34 -0.63 29.09
CA SER A 959 -43.08 0.21 30.26
C SER A 959 -44.27 1.13 30.50
N LEU A 960 -44.71 1.29 31.75
CA LEU A 960 -45.86 2.10 32.14
C LEU A 960 -45.41 3.36 32.89
N PHE A 961 -46.01 4.50 32.56
CA PHE A 961 -45.72 5.75 33.27
C PHE A 961 -46.40 5.78 34.63
N SER A 962 -45.67 6.20 35.67
CA SER A 962 -46.23 6.50 37.01
C SER A 962 -46.51 7.99 37.18
N ALA A 963 -47.46 8.33 38.07
CA ALA A 963 -47.82 9.71 38.37
C ALA A 963 -46.63 10.52 38.95
N ASN A 964 -45.70 9.82 39.62
CA ASN A 964 -44.45 10.38 40.17
C ASN A 964 -43.22 10.18 39.27
N ALA A 965 -43.39 9.58 38.07
CA ALA A 965 -42.37 9.04 37.14
C ALA A 965 -40.99 8.74 37.71
N ASP A 966 -41.04 7.95 38.76
CA ASP A 966 -40.01 7.06 39.24
C ASP A 966 -40.20 5.62 38.69
N GLY A 967 -41.22 5.40 37.84
CA GLY A 967 -41.66 4.09 37.35
C GLY A 967 -42.36 3.21 38.40
N LYS A 968 -42.76 3.74 39.56
CA LYS A 968 -43.31 2.99 40.70
C LYS A 968 -44.63 3.59 41.21
N GLU A 969 -45.23 2.91 42.19
CA GLU A 969 -46.45 3.34 42.90
C GLU A 969 -47.63 3.62 41.95
N VAL A 970 -48.26 4.79 42.03
CA VAL A 970 -49.53 5.12 41.39
C VAL A 970 -49.36 5.27 39.89
N ALA A 971 -50.20 4.60 39.11
CA ALA A 971 -50.16 4.71 37.65
C ALA A 971 -50.56 6.11 37.15
N ALA A 972 -49.87 6.59 36.11
CA ALA A 972 -50.34 7.72 35.31
C ALA A 972 -51.42 7.21 34.35
N ALA A 973 -52.68 7.27 34.79
CA ALA A 973 -53.82 6.73 34.05
C ALA A 973 -55.10 7.54 34.34
N LEU A 974 -56.15 7.27 33.55
CA LEU A 974 -57.48 7.85 33.73
C LEU A 974 -58.54 6.75 33.80
N ILE A 975 -59.66 7.03 34.44
CA ILE A 975 -60.89 6.23 34.28
C ILE A 975 -61.78 6.92 33.26
N LEU A 976 -62.23 6.18 32.26
CA LEU A 976 -63.37 6.54 31.42
C LEU A 976 -64.60 5.84 31.98
N ARG A 977 -65.53 6.63 32.52
CA ARG A 977 -66.85 6.17 32.95
C ARG A 977 -67.85 6.34 31.82
N VAL A 978 -68.50 5.25 31.44
CA VAL A 978 -69.64 5.23 30.51
C VAL A 978 -70.90 4.97 31.34
N LYS A 979 -71.82 5.93 31.38
CA LYS A 979 -73.08 5.82 32.14
C LYS A 979 -74.13 5.04 31.35
N GLY A 980 -75.20 4.62 32.03
CA GLY A 980 -76.31 3.87 31.42
C GLY A 980 -77.02 4.59 30.25
N ASP A 981 -76.90 5.92 30.16
CA ASP A 981 -77.41 6.75 29.06
C ASP A 981 -76.41 6.92 27.89
N GLY A 982 -75.23 6.30 27.98
CA GLY A 982 -74.16 6.38 27.00
C GLY A 982 -73.23 7.60 27.14
N SER A 983 -73.49 8.51 28.09
CA SER A 983 -72.60 9.65 28.35
C SER A 983 -71.25 9.22 28.93
N GLN A 984 -70.19 9.95 28.59
CA GLN A 984 -68.80 9.64 28.94
C GLN A 984 -68.18 10.70 29.84
N VAL A 985 -67.51 10.27 30.92
CA VAL A 985 -66.81 11.15 31.88
C VAL A 985 -65.41 10.60 32.15
N PHE A 986 -64.40 11.48 32.16
CA PHE A 986 -63.03 11.13 32.53
C PHE A 986 -62.72 11.50 33.97
N GLU A 987 -62.13 10.59 34.73
CA GLU A 987 -61.73 10.75 36.13
C GLU A 987 -60.23 10.48 36.30
N GLN A 988 -59.58 11.23 37.18
CA GLN A 988 -58.18 11.01 37.57
C GLN A 988 -58.08 9.88 38.60
N ILE A 989 -57.02 9.08 38.56
CA ILE A 989 -56.76 8.03 39.57
C ILE A 989 -55.68 8.40 40.58
N ALA A 990 -55.15 9.62 40.49
CA ALA A 990 -54.12 10.14 41.36
C ALA A 990 -54.48 11.57 41.77
N ASP A 991 -54.26 11.91 43.04
CA ASP A 991 -54.35 13.27 43.56
C ASP A 991 -52.98 13.65 44.16
N PHE A 992 -52.58 14.92 44.03
CA PHE A 992 -51.32 15.39 44.60
C PHE A 992 -51.48 15.65 46.10
N ASP A 993 -50.72 14.93 46.93
CA ASP A 993 -50.64 15.14 48.37
C ASP A 993 -49.54 16.16 48.68
N GLN A 994 -49.95 17.36 49.10
CA GLN A 994 -49.01 18.44 49.46
C GLN A 994 -48.14 18.12 50.69
N GLY A 995 -48.63 17.29 51.62
CA GLY A 995 -47.90 16.91 52.83
C GLY A 995 -46.78 15.90 52.55
N GLN A 996 -46.96 15.08 51.51
CA GLN A 996 -45.97 14.11 51.05
C GLN A 996 -45.17 14.57 49.82
N ASN A 997 -45.57 15.71 49.22
CA ASN A 997 -45.01 16.25 47.98
C ASN A 997 -44.95 15.21 46.84
N LYS A 998 -45.98 14.36 46.75
CA LYS A 998 -46.09 13.30 45.74
C LYS A 998 -47.55 13.02 45.39
N PHE A 999 -47.77 12.41 44.23
CA PHE A 999 -49.09 11.88 43.87
C PHE A 999 -49.38 10.59 44.63
N VAL A 1000 -50.60 10.50 45.16
CA VAL A 1000 -51.14 9.33 45.88
C VAL A 1000 -52.39 8.81 45.17
N ALA A 1001 -52.71 7.53 45.36
CA ALA A 1001 -53.82 6.89 44.66
C ALA A 1001 -55.17 7.44 45.13
N LYS A 1002 -55.97 7.92 44.18
CA LYS A 1002 -57.36 8.33 44.39
C LYS A 1002 -58.28 7.11 44.28
N PRO A 1003 -59.15 6.84 45.28
CA PRO A 1003 -60.08 5.71 45.20
C PRO A 1003 -61.05 5.85 44.00
N VAL A 1004 -61.14 4.79 43.19
CA VAL A 1004 -62.11 4.65 42.11
C VAL A 1004 -63.34 3.91 42.63
N VAL A 1005 -64.52 4.50 42.47
CA VAL A 1005 -65.81 3.95 42.94
C VAL A 1005 -66.68 3.53 41.76
N PHE A 1006 -67.24 2.32 41.81
CA PHE A 1006 -68.25 1.86 40.85
C PHE A 1006 -69.63 2.46 41.19
N GLY A 1007 -70.34 3.00 40.19
CA GLY A 1007 -71.72 3.44 40.37
C GLY A 1007 -72.74 2.32 40.09
N ASP A 1008 -73.94 2.69 39.63
CA ASP A 1008 -75.04 1.73 39.40
C ASP A 1008 -74.67 0.66 38.36
N ALA A 1009 -75.38 -0.47 38.34
CA ALA A 1009 -75.05 -1.65 37.54
C ALA A 1009 -74.98 -1.42 36.01
N SER A 1010 -75.57 -0.32 35.51
CA SER A 1010 -75.54 0.03 34.09
C SER A 1010 -74.25 0.75 33.67
N GLU A 1011 -73.45 1.23 34.64
CA GLU A 1011 -72.18 1.90 34.37
C GLU A 1011 -71.03 0.93 34.05
N GLN A 1012 -70.16 1.36 33.13
CA GLN A 1012 -68.91 0.67 32.78
C GLN A 1012 -67.70 1.59 33.02
N LEU A 1013 -66.64 1.03 33.62
CA LEU A 1013 -65.38 1.73 33.84
C LEU A 1013 -64.28 1.12 32.97
N PHE A 1014 -63.57 1.98 32.25
CA PHE A 1014 -62.38 1.61 31.50
C PHE A 1014 -61.17 2.35 32.07
N LEU A 1015 -60.14 1.60 32.46
CA LEU A 1015 -58.84 2.15 32.87
C LEU A 1015 -58.02 2.42 31.61
N LEU A 1016 -57.70 3.69 31.40
CA LEU A 1016 -56.87 4.19 30.30
C LEU A 1016 -55.45 4.40 30.83
N MET A 1017 -54.55 3.46 30.57
CA MET A 1017 -53.16 3.54 31.02
C MET A 1017 -52.26 4.06 29.92
N PHE A 1018 -51.19 4.77 30.31
CA PHE A 1018 -50.20 5.30 29.39
C PHE A 1018 -48.82 4.67 29.61
N GLY A 1019 -48.13 4.38 28.52
CA GLY A 1019 -46.84 3.71 28.54
C GLY A 1019 -46.01 3.95 27.29
N THR A 1020 -44.96 3.18 27.11
CA THR A 1020 -44.15 3.15 25.89
C THR A 1020 -43.58 1.73 25.68
N GLY A 1021 -43.19 1.41 24.44
CA GLY A 1021 -42.64 0.09 24.09
C GLY A 1021 -43.66 -1.04 23.95
N ILE A 1022 -44.95 -0.72 23.77
CA ILE A 1022 -46.08 -1.66 23.70
C ILE A 1022 -46.58 -1.84 22.26
N ARG A 1023 -46.51 -0.79 21.42
CA ARG A 1023 -47.10 -0.82 20.05
C ARG A 1023 -46.59 -1.91 19.13
N GLY A 1024 -45.36 -2.40 19.35
CA GLY A 1024 -44.74 -3.48 18.57
C GLY A 1024 -45.25 -4.89 18.88
N ARG A 1025 -46.29 -5.04 19.71
CA ARG A 1025 -46.87 -6.34 20.08
C ARG A 1025 -47.29 -7.19 18.87
N SER A 1026 -47.19 -8.51 19.00
CA SER A 1026 -47.60 -9.47 17.96
C SER A 1026 -49.11 -9.45 17.66
N SER A 1027 -49.95 -9.31 18.69
CA SER A 1027 -51.41 -9.25 18.58
C SER A 1027 -52.01 -8.65 19.87
N LEU A 1028 -53.29 -8.27 19.83
CA LEU A 1028 -53.99 -7.84 21.05
C LEU A 1028 -54.13 -8.97 22.07
N GLY A 1029 -54.24 -10.23 21.61
CA GLY A 1029 -54.34 -11.41 22.49
C GLY A 1029 -53.06 -11.74 23.25
N ALA A 1030 -51.92 -11.18 22.85
CA ALA A 1030 -50.64 -11.33 23.54
C ALA A 1030 -50.39 -10.23 24.61
N VAL A 1031 -51.39 -9.37 24.87
CA VAL A 1031 -51.38 -8.37 25.93
C VAL A 1031 -52.25 -8.87 27.07
N ASN A 1032 -51.63 -9.14 28.22
CA ASN A 1032 -52.30 -9.56 29.43
C ASN A 1032 -52.13 -8.48 30.51
N VAL A 1033 -53.24 -8.10 31.15
CA VAL A 1033 -53.24 -7.18 32.28
C VAL A 1033 -53.89 -7.87 33.47
N LYS A 1034 -53.16 -7.93 34.58
CA LYS A 1034 -53.68 -8.34 35.88
C LYS A 1034 -53.81 -7.14 36.81
N ILE A 1035 -54.97 -7.02 37.45
CA ILE A 1035 -55.23 -6.03 38.49
C ILE A 1035 -55.55 -6.81 39.77
N GLY A 1036 -54.70 -6.66 40.78
CA GLY A 1036 -54.68 -7.57 41.92
C GLY A 1036 -54.32 -8.98 41.47
N THR A 1037 -55.24 -9.93 41.67
CA THR A 1037 -55.09 -11.33 41.25
C THR A 1037 -55.96 -11.70 40.04
N VAL A 1038 -56.65 -10.72 39.43
CA VAL A 1038 -57.68 -10.95 38.42
C VAL A 1038 -57.17 -10.53 37.03
N ASP A 1039 -57.36 -11.38 36.04
CA ASP A 1039 -57.11 -11.08 34.63
C ASP A 1039 -58.20 -10.17 34.05
N HIS A 1040 -57.80 -9.16 33.27
CA HIS A 1040 -58.72 -8.24 32.63
C HIS A 1040 -58.60 -8.28 31.10
N ALA A 1041 -59.75 -8.10 30.44
CA ALA A 1041 -59.80 -7.93 28.99
C ALA A 1041 -59.19 -6.58 28.61
N VAL A 1042 -58.32 -6.61 27.60
CA VAL A 1042 -57.68 -5.43 27.01
C VAL A 1042 -58.40 -5.11 25.72
N ASP A 1043 -59.16 -4.02 25.70
CA ASP A 1043 -59.96 -3.60 24.54
C ASP A 1043 -59.10 -2.89 23.50
N PHE A 1044 -58.01 -2.25 23.94
CA PHE A 1044 -57.04 -1.58 23.08
C PHE A 1044 -55.67 -1.59 23.75
N ALA A 1045 -54.62 -1.76 22.95
CA ALA A 1045 -53.24 -1.50 23.31
C ALA A 1045 -52.55 -0.97 22.06
N GLY A 1046 -51.80 0.11 22.09
CA GLY A 1046 -51.16 0.66 20.89
C GLY A 1046 -50.85 2.14 20.99
N PRO A 1047 -50.45 2.80 19.89
CA PRO A 1047 -50.15 4.23 19.88
C PRO A 1047 -51.35 5.05 20.35
N GLN A 1048 -51.14 6.04 21.22
CA GLN A 1048 -52.21 6.89 21.74
C GLN A 1048 -52.78 7.86 20.68
N GLY A 1049 -51.98 8.23 19.67
CA GLY A 1049 -52.42 8.96 18.48
C GLY A 1049 -52.19 10.47 18.47
N GLU A 1050 -51.98 11.12 19.63
CA GLU A 1050 -51.70 12.56 19.74
C GLU A 1050 -50.26 12.84 20.21
N PHE A 1051 -49.74 12.05 21.13
CA PHE A 1051 -48.40 12.23 21.69
C PHE A 1051 -47.39 11.26 21.06
N VAL A 1052 -46.32 11.82 20.50
CA VAL A 1052 -45.21 11.07 19.90
C VAL A 1052 -44.63 10.09 20.92
N GLY A 1053 -44.53 8.82 20.55
CA GLY A 1053 -43.93 7.80 21.40
C GLY A 1053 -44.79 7.32 22.58
N LEU A 1054 -45.98 7.87 22.80
CA LEU A 1054 -46.90 7.45 23.86
C LEU A 1054 -47.79 6.29 23.39
N ASP A 1055 -47.81 5.21 24.16
CA ASP A 1055 -48.75 4.10 24.03
C ASP A 1055 -49.89 4.25 25.04
N GLN A 1056 -51.07 3.74 24.67
CA GLN A 1056 -52.25 3.67 25.51
C GLN A 1056 -52.76 2.23 25.60
N LEU A 1057 -53.26 1.85 26.78
CA LEU A 1057 -54.07 0.65 26.98
C LEU A 1057 -55.46 1.01 27.50
N ASN A 1058 -56.50 0.34 27.01
CA ASN A 1058 -57.88 0.46 27.51
C ASN A 1058 -58.27 -0.88 28.13
N ILE A 1059 -58.53 -0.88 29.44
CA ILE A 1059 -58.83 -2.10 30.20
C ILE A 1059 -60.20 -1.95 30.84
N LYS A 1060 -61.15 -2.84 30.52
CA LYS A 1060 -62.44 -2.85 31.19
C LYS A 1060 -62.31 -3.37 32.62
N LEU A 1061 -62.65 -2.54 33.59
CA LEU A 1061 -62.59 -2.93 35.01
C LEU A 1061 -63.76 -3.83 35.38
N SER A 1062 -63.45 -4.91 36.10
CA SER A 1062 -64.45 -5.85 36.62
C SER A 1062 -64.98 -5.34 37.96
N ARG A 1063 -66.31 -5.47 38.16
CA ARG A 1063 -66.95 -5.17 39.44
C ARG A 1063 -66.50 -6.10 40.57
N ASN A 1064 -65.83 -7.21 40.27
CA ASN A 1064 -65.21 -8.08 41.28
C ASN A 1064 -64.07 -7.40 42.06
N LEU A 1065 -63.62 -6.22 41.61
CA LEU A 1065 -62.61 -5.41 42.30
C LEU A 1065 -63.20 -4.46 43.36
N ILE A 1066 -64.53 -4.36 43.50
CA ILE A 1066 -65.16 -3.52 44.54
C ILE A 1066 -64.65 -3.97 45.92
N GLY A 1067 -64.19 -3.01 46.73
CA GLY A 1067 -63.58 -3.28 48.03
C GLY A 1067 -62.15 -3.85 48.01
N ALA A 1068 -61.51 -3.99 46.85
CA ALA A 1068 -60.16 -4.57 46.75
C ALA A 1068 -59.05 -3.68 47.36
N GLY A 1069 -59.33 -2.39 47.58
CA GLY A 1069 -58.36 -1.44 48.12
C GLY A 1069 -57.29 -1.08 47.09
N GLU A 1070 -56.06 -0.84 47.55
CA GLU A 1070 -54.92 -0.58 46.66
C GLU A 1070 -54.33 -1.91 46.16
N VAL A 1071 -54.35 -2.09 44.84
CA VAL A 1071 -53.96 -3.34 44.18
C VAL A 1071 -52.94 -3.09 43.07
N PRO A 1072 -52.02 -4.04 42.84
CA PRO A 1072 -51.02 -3.91 41.79
C PRO A 1072 -51.62 -4.09 40.40
N ILE A 1073 -51.03 -3.42 39.42
CA ILE A 1073 -51.26 -3.58 38.00
C ILE A 1073 -50.00 -4.22 37.40
N ILE A 1074 -50.17 -5.37 36.77
CA ILE A 1074 -49.11 -6.11 36.10
C ILE A 1074 -49.49 -6.21 34.62
N LEU A 1075 -48.68 -5.60 33.76
CA LEU A 1075 -48.81 -5.69 32.31
C LEU A 1075 -47.75 -6.65 31.77
N THR A 1076 -48.18 -7.62 30.97
CA THR A 1076 -47.31 -8.50 30.18
C THR A 1076 -47.66 -8.38 28.70
N VAL A 1077 -46.66 -8.13 27.85
CA VAL A 1077 -46.80 -8.03 26.38
C VAL A 1077 -45.80 -8.98 25.74
N ASP A 1078 -46.29 -9.93 24.93
CA ASP A 1078 -45.47 -10.98 24.28
C ASP A 1078 -44.49 -11.65 25.27
N GLY A 1079 -44.96 -11.97 26.48
CA GLY A 1079 -44.16 -12.62 27.53
C GLY A 1079 -43.22 -11.70 28.32
N LYS A 1080 -43.12 -10.41 27.98
CA LYS A 1080 -42.30 -9.43 28.73
C LYS A 1080 -43.17 -8.63 29.68
N THR A 1081 -42.71 -8.49 30.92
CA THR A 1081 -43.45 -7.79 31.98
C THR A 1081 -42.97 -6.36 32.13
N ALA A 1082 -43.91 -5.41 32.23
CA ALA A 1082 -43.62 -4.01 32.52
C ALA A 1082 -43.29 -3.78 33.99
N ASN A 1083 -42.95 -2.55 34.37
CA ASN A 1083 -42.93 -2.15 35.77
C ASN A 1083 -44.32 -2.30 36.40
N GLN A 1084 -44.34 -2.71 37.67
CA GLN A 1084 -45.56 -2.87 38.44
C GLN A 1084 -45.99 -1.53 39.03
N LEU A 1085 -47.24 -1.13 38.78
CA LEU A 1085 -47.86 0.08 39.31
C LEU A 1085 -49.08 -0.28 40.18
N ALA A 1086 -49.78 0.71 40.72
CA ALA A 1086 -50.92 0.52 41.61
C ALA A 1086 -52.12 1.40 41.23
N ILE A 1087 -53.31 0.89 41.56
CA ILE A 1087 -54.59 1.59 41.51
C ILE A 1087 -55.37 1.28 42.79
N LYS A 1088 -56.16 2.24 43.26
CA LYS A 1088 -57.02 2.08 44.44
C LYS A 1088 -58.48 2.02 44.05
N ILE A 1089 -59.17 0.93 44.42
CA ILE A 1089 -60.59 0.69 44.13
C ILE A 1089 -61.34 0.53 45.44
N GLN A 1090 -62.50 1.19 45.55
CA GLN A 1090 -63.34 1.20 46.74
C GLN A 1090 -64.68 0.52 46.51
#